data_AF-A0A8T6RJ14-F1
#
_entry.id   AF-A0A8T6RJ14-F1
#
_cell.length_a   1.000
_cell.length_b   1.000
_cell.length_c   1.000
_cell.angle_alpha   90.00
_cell.angle_beta   90.00
_cell.angle_gamma   90.00
#
_symmetry.space_group_name_H-M   'P 1'
#
loop_
_entity.id
_entity.type
_entity.pdbx_description
1 polymer ?
#
loop_
_entity_poly.entity_id
_entity_poly.type
_entity_poly.pdbx_seq_one_letter_code
_entity_poly.pdbx_strand_id
1 'polypeptide(L)'
;MNKDTKIALSSTLSVWILACFLIIFSIVLVIMQPSLPTPPSENVYEIGPNVYVENSTINMHSFGVAFDEGDIFINESLSYGSGTLNGYNVTNSTVANNVNFSSPSTSSSICLYGTANMTLKNVWNSSIWFSLFGTSSLHLENCSLNIILLYEHASITIKNSSVFHVGDTWSSLPPVGESSDYNTTYLIENNSIVNSIILTYNANIHVKNSTIWNFHTGTYGMGDILWDLSNINGMFENCTINVIILGVKSSIFCYGTNITTSLTTYDFSNVILNQSTVNQLAYGIIAYDDLSINNQTITGTNYENMTQEFSSSVSSRYLRTITINNSADVSITNFSGPIMLFNNANVTIFNNTIPQNGNFAALCFDNSTLTCENISQEQSFFPIGPCIYTFDNSSARILKNSSLYNFVIRSSGIHFVYNSSIDLFGEGLDYEHLITNATFINSTIVNATLLGSSKNKFVNCSITNLFEGVVFASGTLTLNTSGIFGSGTYYNQTLLINNTITTRIFDGIEVLGDTSLTINDFDRELRIFSADESLLLMHNSTFSSINALNLSKVTISNCTGSWAVFKDNSTLTSNQNCSIYQISIYNYGKMTIENGTLSYLSLEDKINVTLNATKVNMIQIRGHQASDYALKIYDSIIQSLWVLNWGNC
;
A
#
# COMPACT_ATOMS: atom_id res chain seq x y z
N MET A 1 0.58 -81.05 -15.52
CA MET A 1 1.13 -81.14 -16.89
C MET A 1 0.24 -80.32 -17.83
N ASN A 2 0.81 -79.28 -18.42
CA ASN A 2 0.46 -78.58 -19.66
C ASN A 2 -1.00 -78.20 -20.05
N LYS A 3 -1.11 -76.90 -20.35
CA LYS A 3 -1.72 -76.24 -21.53
C LYS A 3 -3.15 -75.69 -21.46
N ASP A 4 -3.18 -74.36 -21.39
CA ASP A 4 -3.84 -73.44 -22.33
C ASP A 4 -5.35 -73.56 -22.55
N THR A 5 -6.11 -72.68 -21.91
CA THR A 5 -7.18 -71.93 -22.61
C THR A 5 -7.32 -70.53 -22.03
N LYS A 6 -6.55 -69.58 -22.58
CA LYS A 6 -6.82 -68.14 -22.45
C LYS A 6 -8.09 -67.82 -23.25
N ILE A 7 -9.15 -67.41 -22.58
CA ILE A 7 -10.24 -66.66 -23.21
C ILE A 7 -9.94 -65.18 -22.96
N ALA A 8 -9.68 -64.47 -24.05
CA ALA A 8 -9.52 -63.02 -24.10
C ALA A 8 -10.87 -62.35 -23.83
N LEU A 9 -11.05 -61.83 -22.62
CA LEU A 9 -12.20 -61.01 -22.21
C LEU A 9 -11.75 -60.09 -21.07
N SER A 10 -10.93 -59.08 -21.35
CA SER A 10 -10.68 -58.02 -20.35
C SER A 10 -10.24 -56.65 -20.88
N SER A 11 -10.11 -56.43 -22.18
CA SER A 11 -9.73 -55.10 -22.72
C SER A 11 -10.89 -54.30 -23.31
N THR A 12 -12.02 -54.93 -23.66
CA THR A 12 -13.19 -54.22 -24.18
C THR A 12 -14.17 -53.81 -23.08
N LEU A 13 -14.37 -54.63 -22.04
CA LEU A 13 -15.31 -54.32 -20.96
C LEU A 13 -14.86 -53.11 -20.11
N SER A 14 -13.56 -52.94 -19.91
CA SER A 14 -12.98 -51.80 -19.18
C SER A 14 -13.09 -50.48 -19.95
N VAL A 15 -12.99 -50.51 -21.29
CA VAL A 15 -13.16 -49.34 -22.15
C VAL A 15 -14.62 -48.90 -22.23
N TRP A 16 -15.56 -49.85 -22.27
CA TRP A 16 -17.00 -49.52 -22.24
C TRP A 16 -17.47 -48.99 -20.89
N ILE A 17 -16.93 -49.50 -19.77
CA ILE A 17 -17.24 -48.96 -18.44
C ILE A 17 -16.70 -47.53 -18.30
N LEU A 18 -15.49 -47.24 -18.80
CA LEU A 18 -14.90 -45.90 -18.76
C LEU A 18 -15.65 -44.91 -19.67
N ALA A 19 -16.08 -45.34 -20.85
CA ALA A 19 -16.88 -44.52 -21.77
C ALA A 19 -18.28 -44.23 -21.21
N CYS A 20 -18.94 -45.21 -20.58
CA CYS A 20 -20.22 -45.00 -19.91
C CYS A 20 -20.08 -44.08 -18.70
N PHE A 21 -18.99 -44.17 -17.94
CA PHE A 21 -18.72 -43.25 -16.82
C PHE A 21 -18.51 -41.81 -17.31
N LEU A 22 -17.75 -41.61 -18.39
CA LEU A 22 -17.53 -40.28 -18.97
C LEU A 22 -18.81 -39.66 -19.56
N ILE A 23 -19.67 -40.47 -20.18
CA ILE A 23 -20.94 -40.00 -20.73
C ILE A 23 -21.93 -39.65 -19.60
N ILE A 24 -22.02 -40.48 -18.55
CA ILE A 24 -22.89 -40.20 -17.40
C ILE A 24 -22.37 -38.98 -16.63
N PHE A 25 -21.06 -38.82 -16.46
CA PHE A 25 -20.47 -37.65 -15.81
C PHE A 25 -20.72 -36.37 -16.62
N SER A 26 -20.65 -36.44 -17.96
CA SER A 26 -20.94 -35.29 -18.84
C SER A 26 -22.42 -34.91 -18.83
N ILE A 27 -23.33 -35.90 -18.77
CA ILE A 27 -24.78 -35.66 -18.70
C ILE A 27 -25.17 -35.08 -17.33
N VAL A 28 -24.55 -35.55 -16.24
CA VAL A 28 -24.77 -34.99 -14.90
C VAL A 28 -24.21 -33.56 -14.79
N LEU A 29 -23.07 -33.26 -15.44
CA LEU A 29 -22.53 -31.90 -15.49
C LEU A 29 -23.42 -30.92 -16.27
N VAL A 30 -24.10 -31.39 -17.31
CA VAL A 30 -25.04 -30.57 -18.12
C VAL A 30 -26.40 -30.40 -17.44
N ILE A 31 -26.87 -31.40 -16.69
CA ILE A 31 -28.16 -31.35 -15.98
C ILE A 31 -28.04 -30.64 -14.61
N MET A 32 -26.83 -30.54 -14.05
CA MET A 32 -26.55 -29.77 -12.83
C MET A 32 -26.01 -28.36 -13.10
N GLN A 33 -26.06 -27.86 -14.34
CA GLN A 33 -25.90 -26.42 -14.54
C GLN A 33 -27.08 -25.72 -13.85
N PRO A 34 -26.84 -24.90 -12.80
CA PRO A 34 -27.85 -23.94 -12.38
C PRO A 34 -28.19 -23.13 -13.63
N SER A 35 -29.47 -22.81 -13.82
CA SER A 35 -29.86 -21.76 -14.77
C SER A 35 -28.89 -20.61 -14.58
N LEU A 36 -28.09 -20.30 -15.61
CA LEU A 36 -27.26 -19.10 -15.64
C LEU A 36 -28.14 -17.98 -15.08
N PRO A 37 -27.71 -17.27 -14.03
CA PRO A 37 -28.39 -16.04 -13.70
C PRO A 37 -28.39 -15.25 -15.00
N THR A 38 -29.57 -14.84 -15.46
CA THR A 38 -29.65 -13.66 -16.33
C THR A 38 -28.67 -12.66 -15.75
N PRO A 39 -27.73 -12.11 -16.55
CA PRO A 39 -26.81 -11.11 -16.04
C PRO A 39 -27.69 -10.12 -15.28
N PRO A 40 -27.36 -9.76 -14.02
CA PRO A 40 -28.13 -8.74 -13.34
C PRO A 40 -28.22 -7.60 -14.35
N SER A 41 -29.46 -7.21 -14.69
CA SER A 41 -29.69 -5.97 -15.43
C SER A 41 -28.73 -4.96 -14.82
N GLU A 42 -27.82 -4.39 -15.62
CA GLU A 42 -26.89 -3.36 -15.18
C GLU A 42 -27.64 -2.51 -14.17
N ASN A 43 -27.29 -2.63 -12.89
CA ASN A 43 -27.84 -1.76 -11.89
C ASN A 43 -27.42 -0.39 -12.39
N VAL A 44 -28.38 0.39 -12.88
CA VAL A 44 -28.19 1.81 -13.12
C VAL A 44 -27.94 2.38 -11.73
N TYR A 45 -26.67 2.37 -11.32
CA TYR A 45 -26.25 2.93 -10.05
C TYR A 45 -26.58 4.41 -10.11
N GLU A 46 -27.42 4.85 -9.19
CA GLU A 46 -27.88 6.22 -9.13
C GLU A 46 -26.68 7.08 -8.70
N ILE A 47 -26.06 7.75 -9.68
CA ILE A 47 -25.01 8.73 -9.43
C ILE A 47 -25.67 9.89 -8.68
N GLY A 48 -25.45 9.97 -7.37
CA GLY A 48 -26.01 11.00 -6.50
C GLY A 48 -24.93 11.69 -5.66
N PRO A 49 -25.22 12.86 -5.08
CA PRO A 49 -24.29 13.55 -4.20
C PRO A 49 -24.08 12.79 -2.89
N ASN A 50 -22.86 12.87 -2.35
CA ASN A 50 -22.43 12.07 -1.19
C ASN A 50 -21.80 12.92 -0.08
N VAL A 51 -21.64 14.22 -0.35
CA VAL A 51 -21.33 15.22 0.66
C VAL A 51 -22.54 16.11 0.85
N TYR A 52 -23.05 16.18 2.08
CA TYR A 52 -24.17 17.01 2.46
C TYR A 52 -23.69 18.02 3.49
N VAL A 53 -23.78 19.30 3.16
CA VAL A 53 -23.35 20.39 4.02
C VAL A 53 -24.52 21.31 4.32
N GLU A 54 -24.77 21.55 5.61
CA GLU A 54 -25.85 22.40 6.08
C GLU A 54 -25.35 23.37 7.16
N ASN A 55 -25.78 24.64 7.08
CA ASN A 55 -25.50 25.69 8.08
C ASN A 55 -24.02 25.84 8.45
N SER A 56 -23.12 25.62 7.49
CA SER A 56 -21.67 25.54 7.74
C SER A 56 -20.90 26.59 6.93
N THR A 57 -19.63 26.81 7.30
CA THR A 57 -18.69 27.65 6.53
C THR A 57 -17.62 26.80 5.89
N ILE A 58 -17.37 26.98 4.60
CA ILE A 58 -16.27 26.31 3.88
C ILE A 58 -15.38 27.37 3.24
N ASN A 59 -14.10 27.43 3.62
CA ASN A 59 -13.22 28.47 3.11
C ASN A 59 -12.68 28.17 1.70
N MET A 60 -12.22 26.94 1.47
CA MET A 60 -11.76 26.42 0.18
C MET A 60 -12.50 25.12 -0.15
N HIS A 61 -12.96 25.01 -1.39
CA HIS A 61 -13.79 23.89 -1.85
C HIS A 61 -13.38 23.39 -3.24
N SER A 62 -13.13 22.10 -3.36
CA SER A 62 -12.98 21.42 -4.64
C SER A 62 -14.09 20.39 -4.77
N PHE A 63 -14.88 20.49 -5.83
CA PHE A 63 -15.96 19.56 -6.13
C PHE A 63 -15.51 18.54 -7.19
N GLY A 64 -16.02 17.33 -7.02
CA GLY A 64 -16.00 16.31 -8.07
C GLY A 64 -17.24 16.47 -8.94
N VAL A 65 -17.07 16.40 -10.26
CA VAL A 65 -18.16 16.28 -11.22
C VAL A 65 -18.11 14.94 -11.92
N ALA A 66 -19.28 14.32 -12.10
CA ALA A 66 -19.47 13.18 -12.99
C ALA A 66 -20.38 13.57 -14.13
N PHE A 67 -20.05 13.15 -15.34
CA PHE A 67 -20.93 13.32 -16.49
C PHE A 67 -22.03 12.26 -16.46
N ASP A 68 -23.26 12.67 -16.71
CA ASP A 68 -24.42 11.78 -16.66
C ASP A 68 -24.57 10.93 -17.95
N GLU A 69 -23.92 11.31 -19.06
CA GLU A 69 -23.99 10.64 -20.38
C GLU A 69 -22.66 10.70 -21.18
N GLY A 70 -22.53 9.88 -22.24
CA GLY A 70 -21.31 9.56 -23.02
C GLY A 70 -20.70 10.64 -23.93
N ASP A 71 -19.88 10.20 -24.92
CA ASP A 71 -19.03 11.00 -25.86
C ASP A 71 -19.00 12.53 -25.67
N ILE A 72 -18.03 13.01 -24.89
CA ILE A 72 -17.87 14.40 -24.49
C ILE A 72 -16.78 15.05 -25.35
N PHE A 73 -17.07 16.19 -25.96
CA PHE A 73 -16.10 16.95 -26.76
C PHE A 73 -15.99 18.38 -26.24
N ILE A 74 -14.79 18.75 -25.80
CA ILE A 74 -14.49 20.10 -25.33
C ILE A 74 -13.31 20.67 -26.13
N ASN A 75 -13.51 21.87 -26.65
CA ASN A 75 -12.49 22.62 -27.36
C ASN A 75 -12.25 23.97 -26.66
N GLU A 76 -10.99 24.39 -26.61
CA GLU A 76 -10.50 25.70 -26.13
C GLU A 76 -10.52 25.93 -24.61
N SER A 77 -11.67 25.84 -23.94
CA SER A 77 -11.74 26.14 -22.51
C SER A 77 -12.82 25.37 -21.76
N LEU A 78 -12.62 25.15 -20.46
CA LEU A 78 -13.65 24.65 -19.56
C LEU A 78 -14.52 25.80 -19.07
N SER A 79 -15.85 25.64 -19.15
CA SER A 79 -16.85 26.59 -18.68
C SER A 79 -17.85 25.90 -17.76
N TYR A 80 -17.90 26.33 -16.50
CA TYR A 80 -18.80 25.79 -15.49
C TYR A 80 -20.12 26.57 -15.47
N GLY A 81 -21.24 25.85 -15.53
CA GLY A 81 -22.59 26.36 -15.32
C GLY A 81 -23.27 25.68 -14.13
N SER A 82 -24.49 26.11 -13.78
CA SER A 82 -25.27 25.46 -12.72
C SER A 82 -25.69 24.06 -13.16
N GLY A 83 -25.02 23.03 -12.63
CA GLY A 83 -25.27 21.62 -12.99
C GLY A 83 -24.73 21.21 -14.36
N THR A 84 -23.87 22.02 -14.99
CA THR A 84 -23.32 21.71 -16.32
C THR A 84 -21.84 22.05 -16.45
N LEU A 85 -21.10 21.29 -17.27
CA LEU A 85 -19.74 21.61 -17.71
C LEU A 85 -19.71 21.68 -19.25
N ASN A 86 -19.39 22.84 -19.82
CA ASN A 86 -19.43 23.09 -21.28
C ASN A 86 -20.76 22.71 -21.95
N GLY A 87 -21.87 22.80 -21.21
CA GLY A 87 -23.22 22.46 -21.69
C GLY A 87 -23.63 21.00 -21.49
N TYR A 88 -22.73 20.14 -21.01
CA TYR A 88 -23.04 18.77 -20.61
C TYR A 88 -23.57 18.73 -19.18
N ASN A 89 -24.60 17.93 -18.92
CA ASN A 89 -25.10 17.72 -17.56
C ASN A 89 -24.07 16.98 -16.72
N VAL A 90 -23.92 17.46 -15.48
CA VAL A 90 -23.04 16.83 -14.51
C VAL A 90 -23.73 16.69 -13.16
N THR A 91 -23.49 15.55 -12.51
CA THR A 91 -23.79 15.38 -11.09
C THR A 91 -22.65 15.94 -10.24
N ASN A 92 -22.99 16.80 -9.28
CA ASN A 92 -22.03 17.40 -8.34
C ASN A 92 -21.92 16.54 -7.08
N SER A 93 -20.70 16.44 -6.54
CA SER A 93 -20.45 15.69 -5.32
C SER A 93 -21.07 16.22 -4.05
N THR A 94 -21.37 17.51 -4.05
CA THR A 94 -21.70 18.24 -2.83
C THR A 94 -23.04 18.94 -2.96
N VAL A 95 -23.95 18.65 -2.04
CA VAL A 95 -25.16 19.45 -1.80
C VAL A 95 -24.88 20.39 -0.63
N ALA A 96 -24.99 21.69 -0.89
CA ALA A 96 -24.72 22.74 0.09
C ALA A 96 -25.96 23.61 0.33
N ASN A 97 -26.50 23.54 1.55
CA ASN A 97 -27.65 24.31 2.01
C ASN A 97 -27.23 25.32 3.07
N ASN A 98 -27.50 26.61 2.83
CA ASN A 98 -27.10 27.70 3.74
C ASN A 98 -25.59 27.66 4.10
N VAL A 99 -24.75 27.49 3.08
CA VAL A 99 -23.29 27.42 3.22
C VAL A 99 -22.66 28.71 2.73
N ASN A 100 -21.73 29.26 3.51
CA ASN A 100 -20.91 30.38 3.09
C ASN A 100 -19.57 29.88 2.52
N PHE A 101 -19.37 30.08 1.22
CA PHE A 101 -18.09 29.80 0.54
C PHE A 101 -17.25 31.09 0.49
N SER A 102 -16.12 31.14 1.22
CA SER A 102 -15.34 32.39 1.31
C SER A 102 -14.41 32.63 0.11
N SER A 103 -14.08 31.60 -0.67
CA SER A 103 -13.23 31.69 -1.85
C SER A 103 -13.74 30.81 -2.98
N PRO A 104 -13.88 31.32 -4.22
CA PRO A 104 -14.08 30.47 -5.39
C PRO A 104 -12.75 29.77 -5.71
N SER A 105 -12.45 28.63 -5.09
CA SER A 105 -11.26 27.85 -5.47
C SER A 105 -11.45 27.19 -6.84
N THR A 106 -10.36 27.19 -7.61
CA THR A 106 -10.26 26.95 -9.05
C THR A 106 -9.88 25.53 -9.44
N SER A 107 -9.82 24.59 -8.50
CA SER A 107 -9.51 23.18 -8.77
C SER A 107 -10.78 22.35 -8.87
N SER A 108 -11.00 21.76 -10.04
CA SER A 108 -12.10 20.84 -10.28
C SER A 108 -11.54 19.47 -10.59
N SER A 109 -12.08 18.47 -9.91
CA SER A 109 -11.87 17.08 -10.32
C SER A 109 -12.99 16.65 -11.24
N ILE A 110 -12.63 16.11 -12.39
CA ILE A 110 -13.56 15.60 -13.38
C ILE A 110 -13.43 14.09 -13.41
N CYS A 111 -14.54 13.40 -13.19
CA CYS A 111 -14.57 11.95 -13.21
C CYS A 111 -15.36 11.41 -14.42
N LEU A 112 -14.82 10.38 -15.07
CA LEU A 112 -15.44 9.67 -16.19
C LEU A 112 -15.73 8.21 -15.79
N TYR A 113 -16.94 7.73 -16.10
CA TYR A 113 -17.43 6.42 -15.68
C TYR A 113 -17.81 5.50 -16.81
N GLY A 114 -17.74 4.20 -16.56
CA GLY A 114 -18.35 3.19 -17.42
C GLY A 114 -17.82 3.30 -18.84
N THR A 115 -18.66 3.71 -19.79
CA THR A 115 -18.30 3.88 -21.20
C THR A 115 -18.11 5.34 -21.61
N ALA A 116 -17.99 6.27 -20.65
CA ALA A 116 -17.78 7.67 -20.95
C ALA A 116 -16.44 7.88 -21.68
N ASN A 117 -16.49 8.61 -22.79
CA ASN A 117 -15.34 8.88 -23.63
C ASN A 117 -15.24 10.39 -23.83
N MET A 118 -14.14 11.00 -23.42
CA MET A 118 -13.93 12.45 -23.52
C MET A 118 -12.78 12.76 -24.46
N THR A 119 -13.00 13.72 -25.36
CA THR A 119 -11.95 14.36 -26.14
C THR A 119 -11.79 15.81 -25.70
N LEU A 120 -10.58 16.16 -25.26
CA LEU A 120 -10.16 17.53 -25.00
C LEU A 120 -9.22 18.00 -26.09
N LYS A 121 -9.50 19.19 -26.63
CA LYS A 121 -8.66 19.83 -27.63
C LYS A 121 -8.35 21.26 -27.26
N ASN A 122 -7.09 21.67 -27.38
CA ASN A 122 -6.66 23.05 -27.13
C ASN A 122 -7.04 23.53 -25.72
N VAL A 123 -6.94 22.67 -24.69
CA VAL A 123 -7.27 23.04 -23.31
C VAL A 123 -5.98 23.17 -22.51
N TRP A 124 -5.71 24.37 -21.98
CA TRP A 124 -4.54 24.64 -21.14
C TRP A 124 -5.00 25.06 -19.75
N ASN A 125 -5.05 24.11 -18.82
CA ASN A 125 -5.48 24.38 -17.46
C ASN A 125 -4.84 23.40 -16.47
N SER A 126 -3.85 23.91 -15.74
CA SER A 126 -3.09 23.19 -14.70
C SER A 126 -3.86 23.03 -13.38
N SER A 127 -5.12 23.44 -13.31
CA SER A 127 -5.96 23.29 -12.11
C SER A 127 -6.92 22.10 -12.20
N ILE A 128 -7.00 21.42 -13.35
CA ILE A 128 -7.93 20.30 -13.56
C ILE A 128 -7.25 18.97 -13.25
N TRP A 129 -7.99 18.14 -12.52
CA TRP A 129 -7.63 16.74 -12.28
C TRP A 129 -8.67 15.86 -12.96
N PHE A 130 -8.22 14.77 -13.57
CA PHE A 130 -9.09 13.76 -14.17
C PHE A 130 -8.96 12.44 -13.45
N SER A 131 -10.08 11.74 -13.28
CA SER A 131 -10.11 10.38 -12.78
C SER A 131 -11.01 9.52 -13.66
N LEU A 132 -10.48 8.43 -14.18
CA LEU A 132 -11.15 7.55 -15.14
C LEU A 132 -11.42 6.18 -14.50
N PHE A 133 -12.64 5.68 -14.64
CA PHE A 133 -13.10 4.41 -14.07
C PHE A 133 -13.82 3.55 -15.11
N GLY A 134 -14.02 2.26 -14.81
CA GLY A 134 -14.63 1.31 -15.72
C GLY A 134 -13.84 1.20 -17.02
N THR A 135 -14.55 1.28 -18.14
CA THR A 135 -14.00 1.27 -19.50
C THR A 135 -13.89 2.67 -20.10
N SER A 136 -13.84 3.72 -19.28
CA SER A 136 -13.87 5.10 -19.76
C SER A 136 -12.57 5.49 -20.48
N SER A 137 -12.64 6.53 -21.31
CA SER A 137 -11.50 6.98 -22.09
C SER A 137 -11.34 8.49 -22.12
N LEU A 138 -10.09 8.96 -22.08
CA LEU A 138 -9.73 10.37 -22.27
C LEU A 138 -8.73 10.52 -23.41
N HIS A 139 -9.05 11.37 -24.37
CA HIS A 139 -8.21 11.71 -25.52
C HIS A 139 -7.81 13.18 -25.46
N LEU A 140 -6.51 13.45 -25.41
CA LEU A 140 -5.93 14.78 -25.32
C LEU A 140 -5.22 15.16 -26.62
N GLU A 141 -5.61 16.29 -27.21
CA GLU A 141 -4.93 16.89 -28.35
C GLU A 141 -4.54 18.33 -28.05
N ASN A 142 -3.24 18.63 -28.09
CA ASN A 142 -2.74 19.99 -27.88
C ASN A 142 -3.20 20.60 -26.54
N CYS A 143 -3.13 19.82 -25.47
CA CYS A 143 -3.58 20.21 -24.13
C CYS A 143 -2.41 20.39 -23.15
N SER A 144 -2.66 21.11 -22.07
CA SER A 144 -1.79 21.14 -20.89
C SER A 144 -2.62 20.94 -19.63
N LEU A 145 -2.41 19.82 -18.94
CA LEU A 145 -3.17 19.39 -17.76
C LEU A 145 -2.24 19.03 -16.60
N ASN A 146 -2.83 18.95 -15.40
CA ASN A 146 -2.06 18.64 -14.20
C ASN A 146 -2.03 17.13 -13.95
N ILE A 147 -3.13 16.54 -13.47
CA ILE A 147 -3.15 15.13 -13.06
C ILE A 147 -4.25 14.36 -13.75
N ILE A 148 -3.92 13.13 -14.12
CA ILE A 148 -4.86 12.17 -14.67
C ILE A 148 -4.64 10.81 -14.00
N LEU A 149 -5.66 10.30 -13.32
CA LEU A 149 -5.65 9.01 -12.65
C LEU A 149 -6.56 8.02 -13.39
N LEU A 150 -6.07 6.81 -13.64
CA LEU A 150 -6.79 5.75 -14.33
C LEU A 150 -7.00 4.57 -13.40
N TYR A 151 -8.22 4.07 -13.35
CA TYR A 151 -8.61 2.90 -12.56
C TYR A 151 -9.24 1.85 -13.47
N GLU A 152 -9.20 0.59 -13.05
CA GLU A 152 -9.87 -0.54 -13.74
C GLU A 152 -9.41 -0.72 -15.20
N HIS A 153 -10.31 -0.62 -16.17
CA HIS A 153 -10.05 -0.81 -17.60
C HIS A 153 -9.97 0.52 -18.38
N ALA A 154 -9.75 1.63 -17.67
CA ALA A 154 -9.70 2.95 -18.27
C ALA A 154 -8.55 3.09 -19.28
N SER A 155 -8.73 4.01 -20.24
CA SER A 155 -7.71 4.30 -21.23
C SER A 155 -7.46 5.79 -21.43
N ILE A 156 -6.22 6.13 -21.78
CA ILE A 156 -5.83 7.49 -22.11
C ILE A 156 -4.99 7.54 -23.38
N THR A 157 -5.28 8.54 -24.21
CA THR A 157 -4.44 8.92 -25.35
C THR A 157 -3.97 10.36 -25.21
N ILE A 158 -2.65 10.58 -25.28
CA ILE A 158 -2.01 11.90 -25.15
C ILE A 158 -1.26 12.22 -26.45
N LYS A 159 -1.68 13.26 -27.16
CA LYS A 159 -1.05 13.70 -28.42
C LYS A 159 -0.68 15.17 -28.39
N ASN A 160 0.57 15.50 -28.74
CA ASN A 160 1.10 16.87 -28.74
C ASN A 160 0.74 17.64 -27.45
N SER A 161 0.75 16.98 -26.30
CA SER A 161 0.24 17.55 -25.05
C SER A 161 1.27 17.48 -23.93
N SER A 162 1.08 18.32 -22.91
CA SER A 162 1.89 18.31 -21.69
C SER A 162 1.05 17.92 -20.48
N VAL A 163 1.46 16.87 -19.76
CA VAL A 163 0.78 16.42 -18.54
C VAL A 163 1.79 16.32 -17.41
N PHE A 164 1.45 16.87 -16.24
CA PHE A 164 2.35 16.81 -15.10
C PHE A 164 2.43 15.39 -14.50
N HIS A 165 1.30 14.74 -14.27
CA HIS A 165 1.23 13.36 -13.77
C HIS A 165 0.14 12.55 -14.46
N VAL A 166 0.46 11.32 -14.84
CA VAL A 166 -0.51 10.32 -15.30
C VAL A 166 -0.19 8.97 -14.68
N GLY A 167 -1.19 8.23 -14.21
CA GLY A 167 -0.94 6.92 -13.59
C GLY A 167 -2.19 6.30 -13.01
N ASP A 168 -2.06 5.12 -12.41
CA ASP A 168 -3.15 4.48 -11.64
C ASP A 168 -3.13 4.86 -10.15
N THR A 169 -2.06 5.53 -9.73
CA THR A 169 -1.89 6.09 -8.40
C THR A 169 -1.14 7.42 -8.46
N TRP A 170 -1.36 8.25 -7.46
CA TRP A 170 -0.60 9.49 -7.26
C TRP A 170 0.78 9.22 -6.65
N SER A 171 0.88 8.18 -5.82
CA SER A 171 2.08 7.84 -5.08
C SER A 171 2.60 6.49 -5.53
N SER A 172 3.89 6.26 -5.44
CA SER A 172 4.45 4.93 -5.65
C SER A 172 3.98 3.86 -4.65
N LEU A 173 3.26 4.28 -3.61
CA LEU A 173 2.53 3.42 -2.69
C LEU A 173 1.15 3.08 -3.28
N PRO A 174 0.77 1.79 -3.33
CA PRO A 174 -0.56 1.39 -3.77
C PRO A 174 -1.64 1.98 -2.86
N PRO A 175 -2.79 2.40 -3.38
CA PRO A 175 -4.00 2.43 -2.57
C PRO A 175 -4.31 1.02 -2.07
N VAL A 176 -4.77 0.91 -0.83
CA VAL A 176 -5.02 -0.37 -0.18
C VAL A 176 -6.34 -0.94 -0.72
N GLY A 177 -6.26 -1.70 -1.82
CA GLY A 177 -7.42 -2.33 -2.45
C GLY A 177 -6.99 -3.45 -3.38
N GLU A 178 -7.39 -4.68 -3.05
CA GLU A 178 -7.15 -5.89 -3.83
C GLU A 178 -8.16 -5.98 -4.97
N SER A 179 -7.77 -5.66 -6.20
CA SER A 179 -8.51 -6.12 -7.36
C SER A 179 -7.55 -6.51 -8.48
N SER A 180 -7.57 -7.80 -8.80
CA SER A 180 -6.80 -8.41 -9.90
C SER A 180 -7.24 -7.96 -11.29
N ASP A 181 -8.37 -7.24 -11.39
CA ASP A 181 -9.01 -6.94 -12.68
C ASP A 181 -8.56 -5.60 -13.27
N TYR A 182 -7.73 -4.84 -12.56
CA TYR A 182 -7.17 -3.58 -13.08
C TYR A 182 -6.29 -3.86 -14.31
N ASN A 183 -6.58 -3.20 -15.42
CA ASN A 183 -5.81 -3.26 -16.66
C ASN A 183 -5.98 -1.97 -17.48
N THR A 184 -5.17 -0.96 -17.14
CA THR A 184 -5.26 0.39 -17.74
C THR A 184 -4.42 0.50 -19.01
N THR A 185 -4.84 1.35 -19.95
CA THR A 185 -4.13 1.53 -21.24
C THR A 185 -3.68 2.98 -21.45
N TYR A 186 -2.40 3.16 -21.78
CA TYR A 186 -1.78 4.46 -21.99
C TYR A 186 -1.14 4.53 -23.38
N LEU A 187 -1.57 5.49 -24.20
CA LEU A 187 -0.95 5.80 -25.48
C LEU A 187 -0.44 7.25 -25.46
N ILE A 188 0.87 7.45 -25.58
CA ILE A 188 1.51 8.77 -25.53
C ILE A 188 2.34 8.97 -26.79
N GLU A 189 1.98 9.94 -27.63
CA GLU A 189 2.64 10.12 -28.91
C GLU A 189 2.79 11.59 -29.33
N ASN A 190 3.56 11.78 -30.40
CA ASN A 190 3.72 13.04 -31.13
C ASN A 190 4.20 14.19 -30.24
N ASN A 191 5.48 14.16 -29.84
CA ASN A 191 6.12 15.23 -29.07
C ASN A 191 5.40 15.60 -27.76
N SER A 192 4.72 14.63 -27.14
CA SER A 192 4.11 14.84 -25.83
C SER A 192 5.18 14.88 -24.74
N ILE A 193 4.92 15.63 -23.68
CA ILE A 193 5.81 15.75 -22.52
C ILE A 193 5.05 15.34 -21.27
N VAL A 194 5.51 14.28 -20.61
CA VAL A 194 4.92 13.82 -19.34
C VAL A 194 5.98 13.88 -18.25
N ASN A 195 5.68 14.58 -17.15
CA ASN A 195 6.66 14.75 -16.08
C ASN A 195 6.75 13.52 -15.16
N SER A 196 5.65 12.84 -14.91
CA SER A 196 5.61 11.65 -14.07
C SER A 196 4.60 10.64 -14.59
N ILE A 197 5.03 9.39 -14.66
CA ILE A 197 4.18 8.22 -14.86
C ILE A 197 4.44 7.25 -13.70
N ILE A 198 3.39 6.90 -12.96
CA ILE A 198 3.46 5.92 -11.87
C ILE A 198 2.38 4.86 -12.10
N LEU A 199 2.80 3.61 -12.24
CA LEU A 199 1.92 2.45 -12.50
C LEU A 199 2.15 1.39 -11.43
N THR A 200 1.10 0.92 -10.78
CA THR A 200 1.19 -0.09 -9.72
C THR A 200 0.37 -1.34 -10.02
N TYR A 201 -0.68 -1.24 -10.83
CA TYR A 201 -1.52 -2.37 -11.24
C TYR A 201 -1.21 -2.81 -12.68
N ASN A 202 -1.93 -3.79 -13.24
CA ASN A 202 -1.70 -4.16 -14.63
C ASN A 202 -1.94 -2.97 -15.55
N ALA A 203 -1.02 -2.76 -16.49
CA ALA A 203 -1.09 -1.67 -17.42
C ALA A 203 -0.42 -2.02 -18.74
N ASN A 204 -0.94 -1.45 -19.82
CA ASN A 204 -0.29 -1.47 -21.13
C ASN A 204 0.06 -0.03 -21.51
N ILE A 205 1.34 0.27 -21.65
CA ILE A 205 1.82 1.61 -22.00
C ILE A 205 2.61 1.58 -23.31
N HIS A 206 2.24 2.44 -24.24
CA HIS A 206 2.98 2.69 -25.47
C HIS A 206 3.31 4.17 -25.58
N VAL A 207 4.61 4.48 -25.64
CA VAL A 207 5.11 5.83 -25.84
C VAL A 207 5.93 5.88 -27.12
N LYS A 208 5.67 6.90 -27.95
CA LYS A 208 6.36 7.09 -29.22
C LYS A 208 6.74 8.54 -29.46
N ASN A 209 7.99 8.79 -29.87
CA ASN A 209 8.48 10.12 -30.24
C ASN A 209 8.13 11.20 -29.21
N SER A 210 8.30 10.90 -27.91
CA SER A 210 7.86 11.76 -26.80
C SER A 210 8.91 11.81 -25.68
N THR A 211 8.72 12.73 -24.72
CA THR A 211 9.63 12.90 -23.59
C THR A 211 8.95 12.58 -22.27
N ILE A 212 9.55 11.68 -21.49
CA ILE A 212 9.08 11.31 -20.15
C ILE A 212 10.17 11.68 -19.14
N TRP A 213 9.86 12.45 -18.10
CA TRP A 213 10.87 12.76 -17.09
C TRP A 213 11.06 11.59 -16.12
N ASN A 214 9.98 11.04 -15.57
CA ASN A 214 10.04 9.93 -14.63
C ASN A 214 9.01 8.87 -15.01
N PHE A 215 9.45 7.62 -15.16
CA PHE A 215 8.58 6.46 -15.34
C PHE A 215 8.88 5.45 -14.26
N HIS A 216 7.92 5.23 -13.36
CA HIS A 216 8.06 4.31 -12.22
C HIS A 216 6.97 3.24 -12.26
N THR A 217 7.35 1.98 -12.01
CA THR A 217 6.39 0.91 -11.75
C THR A 217 6.46 0.48 -10.29
N GLY A 218 5.45 0.83 -9.50
CA GLY A 218 5.38 0.61 -8.04
C GLY A 218 6.61 1.07 -7.25
N THR A 219 6.61 0.88 -5.93
CA THR A 219 7.84 0.94 -5.13
C THR A 219 8.10 -0.34 -4.36
N TYR A 220 9.37 -0.72 -4.39
CA TYR A 220 9.97 -1.77 -3.59
C TYR A 220 9.90 -1.39 -2.10
N GLY A 221 9.15 -2.14 -1.28
CA GLY A 221 9.11 -1.90 0.17
C GLY A 221 7.87 -2.34 0.94
N MET A 222 6.78 -2.76 0.27
CA MET A 222 5.61 -3.34 0.96
C MET A 222 5.46 -4.81 0.55
N GLY A 223 5.43 -5.67 1.57
CA GLY A 223 5.40 -7.12 1.45
C GLY A 223 4.21 -7.67 0.69
N ASP A 224 4.43 -8.81 0.06
CA ASP A 224 3.51 -9.87 -0.42
C ASP A 224 2.33 -9.51 -1.34
N ILE A 225 1.72 -8.33 -1.25
CA ILE A 225 0.41 -8.09 -1.87
C ILE A 225 0.52 -7.57 -3.32
N LEU A 226 1.57 -6.82 -3.68
CA LEU A 226 1.65 -6.22 -5.03
C LEU A 226 2.32 -7.09 -6.10
N TRP A 227 3.08 -8.10 -5.68
CA TRP A 227 3.95 -8.88 -6.57
C TRP A 227 3.17 -9.79 -7.51
N ASP A 228 2.07 -10.38 -7.02
CA ASP A 228 1.22 -11.27 -7.80
C ASP A 228 0.09 -10.53 -8.55
N LEU A 229 -0.19 -9.27 -8.21
CA LEU A 229 -1.34 -8.51 -8.73
C LEU A 229 -1.01 -7.59 -9.91
N SER A 230 0.26 -7.47 -10.31
CA SER A 230 0.68 -6.50 -11.33
C SER A 230 1.52 -7.10 -12.45
N ASN A 231 1.17 -6.75 -13.69
CA ASN A 231 1.91 -7.07 -14.91
C ASN A 231 1.84 -5.87 -15.85
N ILE A 232 2.95 -5.14 -15.94
CA ILE A 232 3.03 -3.91 -16.74
C ILE A 232 3.79 -4.19 -18.03
N ASN A 233 3.12 -4.04 -19.17
CA ASN A 233 3.74 -4.17 -20.49
C ASN A 233 3.98 -2.78 -21.07
N GLY A 234 5.23 -2.49 -21.45
CA GLY A 234 5.63 -1.18 -21.94
C GLY A 234 6.40 -1.24 -23.26
N MET A 235 6.09 -0.33 -24.17
CA MET A 235 6.86 -0.11 -25.40
C MET A 235 7.25 1.37 -25.52
N PHE A 236 8.56 1.63 -25.58
CA PHE A 236 9.14 2.98 -25.71
C PHE A 236 9.90 3.09 -27.04
N GLU A 237 9.36 3.84 -28.00
CA GLU A 237 9.91 3.98 -29.35
C GLU A 237 10.43 5.40 -29.61
N ASN A 238 11.72 5.55 -29.89
CA ASN A 238 12.38 6.82 -30.21
C ASN A 238 12.06 7.92 -29.18
N CYS A 239 12.04 7.56 -27.91
CA CYS A 239 11.70 8.44 -26.81
C CYS A 239 12.95 9.00 -26.12
N THR A 240 12.78 10.10 -25.40
CA THR A 240 13.75 10.53 -24.38
C THR A 240 13.12 10.31 -23.01
N ILE A 241 13.76 9.50 -22.17
CA ILE A 241 13.27 9.21 -20.82
C ILE A 241 14.37 9.57 -19.83
N ASN A 242 14.09 10.41 -18.84
CA ASN A 242 15.14 10.80 -17.90
C ASN A 242 15.44 9.68 -16.88
N VAL A 243 14.42 9.18 -16.19
CA VAL A 243 14.56 8.09 -15.21
C VAL A 243 13.51 7.00 -15.46
N ILE A 244 13.95 5.74 -15.42
CA ILE A 244 13.10 4.55 -15.36
C ILE A 244 13.40 3.78 -14.08
N ILE A 245 12.37 3.46 -13.30
CA ILE A 245 12.46 2.56 -12.13
C ILE A 245 11.39 1.49 -12.26
N LEU A 246 11.79 0.22 -12.35
CA LEU A 246 10.87 -0.91 -12.52
C LEU A 246 10.81 -1.75 -11.24
N GLY A 247 9.89 -1.43 -10.33
CA GLY A 247 9.78 -1.99 -8.99
C GLY A 247 8.85 -3.19 -8.86
N VAL A 248 7.97 -3.43 -9.83
CA VAL A 248 7.06 -4.59 -9.88
C VAL A 248 7.28 -5.40 -11.18
N LYS A 249 6.60 -6.54 -11.34
CA LYS A 249 6.72 -7.37 -12.54
C LYS A 249 6.32 -6.57 -13.79
N SER A 250 7.34 -6.28 -14.61
CA SER A 250 7.22 -5.41 -15.79
C SER A 250 7.92 -6.05 -16.98
N SER A 251 7.37 -5.90 -18.19
CA SER A 251 8.02 -6.24 -19.45
C SER A 251 8.12 -5.00 -20.32
N ILE A 252 9.32 -4.42 -20.41
CA ILE A 252 9.57 -3.16 -21.08
C ILE A 252 10.46 -3.36 -22.31
N PHE A 253 9.98 -2.92 -23.47
CA PHE A 253 10.75 -2.90 -24.72
C PHE A 253 11.11 -1.46 -25.11
N CYS A 254 12.40 -1.16 -25.16
CA CYS A 254 12.94 0.13 -25.57
C CYS A 254 13.57 0.01 -26.96
N TYR A 255 13.06 0.74 -27.94
CA TYR A 255 13.63 0.84 -29.28
C TYR A 255 14.03 2.27 -29.61
N GLY A 256 15.31 2.52 -29.90
CA GLY A 256 15.79 3.86 -30.20
C GLY A 256 15.64 4.86 -29.05
N THR A 257 15.43 4.38 -27.81
CA THR A 257 15.11 5.23 -26.66
C THR A 257 16.39 5.70 -25.98
N ASN A 258 16.43 6.98 -25.64
CA ASN A 258 17.53 7.59 -24.89
C ASN A 258 17.15 7.76 -23.42
N ILE A 259 17.74 6.93 -22.55
CA ILE A 259 17.61 6.99 -21.10
C ILE A 259 18.74 7.84 -20.53
N THR A 260 18.45 9.11 -20.22
CA THR A 260 19.49 10.13 -20.00
C THR A 260 20.14 10.08 -18.64
N THR A 261 19.42 9.67 -17.59
CA THR A 261 19.96 9.56 -16.23
C THR A 261 20.16 8.11 -15.83
N SER A 262 19.08 7.35 -15.64
CA SER A 262 19.18 5.98 -15.12
C SER A 262 18.02 5.07 -15.48
N LEU A 263 18.33 3.80 -15.71
CA LEU A 263 17.41 2.67 -15.73
C LEU A 263 17.69 1.80 -14.50
N THR A 264 16.71 1.65 -13.61
CA THR A 264 16.76 0.72 -12.48
C THR A 264 15.78 -0.41 -12.70
N THR A 265 16.26 -1.64 -12.77
CA THR A 265 15.45 -2.85 -12.88
C THR A 265 15.55 -3.66 -11.60
N TYR A 266 14.42 -3.95 -10.96
CA TYR A 266 14.35 -4.93 -9.88
C TYR A 266 14.11 -6.33 -10.46
N ASP A 267 14.31 -7.36 -9.64
CA ASP A 267 14.64 -8.72 -10.10
C ASP A 267 13.57 -9.37 -11.00
N PHE A 268 12.31 -8.96 -10.88
CA PHE A 268 11.17 -9.50 -11.66
C PHE A 268 10.87 -8.73 -12.96
N SER A 269 11.64 -7.69 -13.28
CA SER A 269 11.41 -6.85 -14.46
C SER A 269 12.25 -7.28 -15.65
N ASN A 270 11.58 -7.62 -16.75
CA ASN A 270 12.21 -7.88 -18.04
C ASN A 270 12.35 -6.59 -18.84
N VAL A 271 13.56 -6.27 -19.26
CA VAL A 271 13.82 -5.11 -20.12
C VAL A 271 14.60 -5.55 -21.35
N ILE A 272 14.10 -5.18 -22.52
CA ILE A 272 14.82 -5.35 -23.78
C ILE A 272 15.21 -3.97 -24.30
N LEU A 273 16.51 -3.72 -24.37
CA LEU A 273 17.09 -2.51 -24.95
C LEU A 273 17.55 -2.81 -26.37
N ASN A 274 16.95 -2.15 -27.37
CA ASN A 274 17.31 -2.27 -28.76
C ASN A 274 17.65 -0.90 -29.35
N GLN A 275 18.85 -0.74 -29.92
CA GLN A 275 19.33 0.54 -30.46
C GLN A 275 19.15 1.73 -29.48
N SER A 276 19.18 1.46 -28.18
CA SER A 276 18.88 2.43 -27.13
C SER A 276 20.17 2.87 -26.42
N THR A 277 20.13 4.03 -25.77
CA THR A 277 21.26 4.55 -24.99
C THR A 277 20.86 4.70 -23.53
N VAL A 278 21.70 4.23 -22.62
CA VAL A 278 21.44 4.27 -21.17
C VAL A 278 22.68 4.81 -20.46
N ASN A 279 22.54 5.94 -19.76
CA ASN A 279 23.65 6.51 -19.00
C ASN A 279 24.07 5.61 -17.82
N GLN A 280 23.10 5.14 -17.03
CA GLN A 280 23.38 4.30 -15.86
C GLN A 280 22.36 3.17 -15.76
N LEU A 281 22.84 1.92 -15.74
CA LEU A 281 22.02 0.72 -15.55
C LEU A 281 22.26 0.13 -14.16
N ALA A 282 21.24 0.20 -13.31
CA ALA A 282 21.19 -0.46 -12.02
C ALA A 282 20.31 -1.71 -12.17
N TYR A 283 20.89 -2.91 -12.11
CA TYR A 283 20.16 -4.14 -12.43
C TYR A 283 20.00 -5.05 -11.21
N GLY A 284 18.93 -5.83 -11.22
CA GLY A 284 18.66 -6.92 -10.29
C GLY A 284 19.01 -8.29 -10.87
N ILE A 285 19.10 -9.29 -10.00
CA ILE A 285 19.22 -10.70 -10.36
C ILE A 285 18.24 -11.56 -9.56
N ILE A 286 17.74 -12.63 -10.20
CA ILE A 286 17.07 -13.72 -9.49
C ILE A 286 18.03 -14.90 -9.40
N ALA A 287 18.26 -15.34 -8.17
CA ALA A 287 19.05 -16.51 -7.83
C ALA A 287 18.17 -17.73 -7.59
N TYR A 288 18.52 -18.86 -8.21
CA TYR A 288 17.79 -20.12 -8.10
C TYR A 288 18.59 -21.26 -7.45
N ASP A 289 19.88 -21.03 -7.20
CA ASP A 289 20.82 -22.00 -6.63
C ASP A 289 21.93 -21.27 -5.89
N ASP A 290 22.86 -22.03 -5.30
CA ASP A 290 24.00 -21.52 -4.55
C ASP A 290 24.80 -20.48 -5.35
N LEU A 291 25.07 -19.35 -4.70
CA LEU A 291 25.90 -18.29 -5.26
C LEU A 291 26.66 -17.54 -4.17
N SER A 292 27.76 -16.92 -4.57
CA SER A 292 28.51 -16.00 -3.73
C SER A 292 28.62 -14.64 -4.39
N ILE A 293 28.36 -13.59 -3.61
CA ILE A 293 28.50 -12.20 -4.03
C ILE A 293 29.56 -11.51 -3.17
N ASN A 294 30.54 -10.91 -3.83
CA ASN A 294 31.59 -10.13 -3.18
C ASN A 294 31.85 -8.86 -3.97
N ASN A 295 31.69 -7.68 -3.35
CA ASN A 295 31.85 -6.38 -4.02
C ASN A 295 31.04 -6.30 -5.33
N GLN A 296 29.78 -6.73 -5.29
CA GLN A 296 28.87 -6.79 -6.45
C GLN A 296 29.26 -7.79 -7.57
N THR A 297 30.36 -8.53 -7.41
CA THR A 297 30.75 -9.60 -8.34
C THR A 297 30.05 -10.89 -7.95
N ILE A 298 29.32 -11.49 -8.89
CA ILE A 298 28.57 -12.73 -8.69
C ILE A 298 29.43 -13.91 -9.17
N THR A 299 29.60 -14.92 -8.31
CA THR A 299 30.19 -16.23 -8.65
C THR A 299 29.15 -17.32 -8.40
N GLY A 300 28.84 -18.10 -9.42
CA GLY A 300 27.75 -19.07 -9.46
C GLY A 300 27.17 -19.12 -10.88
N THR A 301 26.43 -20.18 -11.23
CA THR A 301 25.95 -20.38 -12.62
C THR A 301 24.44 -20.27 -12.80
N ASN A 302 23.67 -20.29 -11.71
CA ASN A 302 22.21 -20.38 -11.76
C ASN A 302 21.58 -19.08 -11.22
N TYR A 303 21.81 -17.99 -11.95
CA TYR A 303 21.10 -16.72 -11.74
C TYR A 303 20.66 -16.12 -13.08
N GLU A 304 19.57 -15.38 -13.07
CA GLU A 304 19.04 -14.66 -14.22
C GLU A 304 19.19 -13.15 -14.03
N ASN A 305 19.66 -12.46 -15.08
CA ASN A 305 19.51 -11.03 -15.25
C ASN A 305 18.50 -10.81 -16.38
N MET A 306 17.38 -10.17 -16.07
CA MET A 306 16.26 -10.00 -16.98
C MET A 306 16.41 -8.80 -17.93
N THR A 307 17.58 -8.14 -17.95
CA THR A 307 17.89 -7.07 -18.90
C THR A 307 18.68 -7.61 -20.10
N GLN A 308 18.08 -7.54 -21.29
CA GLN A 308 18.69 -7.94 -22.57
C GLN A 308 19.03 -6.73 -23.43
N GLU A 309 20.16 -6.77 -24.12
CA GLU A 309 20.68 -5.66 -24.90
C GLU A 309 21.06 -6.06 -26.32
N PHE A 310 20.54 -5.33 -27.29
CA PHE A 310 20.80 -5.50 -28.71
C PHE A 310 21.22 -4.15 -29.30
N SER A 311 22.46 -4.07 -29.80
CA SER A 311 22.99 -2.85 -30.45
C SER A 311 22.78 -1.56 -29.65
N SER A 312 22.77 -1.66 -28.32
CA SER A 312 22.52 -0.57 -27.38
C SER A 312 23.83 -0.15 -26.68
N SER A 313 23.87 1.05 -26.12
CA SER A 313 25.02 1.53 -25.34
C SER A 313 24.62 1.80 -23.90
N VAL A 314 25.41 1.29 -22.96
CA VAL A 314 25.24 1.50 -21.52
C VAL A 314 26.54 2.09 -20.96
N SER A 315 26.50 3.29 -20.39
CA SER A 315 27.74 3.97 -19.95
C SER A 315 28.28 3.43 -18.62
N SER A 316 27.42 3.01 -17.69
CA SER A 316 27.82 2.42 -16.41
C SER A 316 26.83 1.36 -15.92
N ARG A 317 27.32 0.37 -15.16
CA ARG A 317 26.53 -0.75 -14.60
C ARG A 317 26.90 -1.04 -13.16
N TYR A 318 25.91 -1.40 -12.36
CA TYR A 318 26.13 -1.95 -11.01
C TYR A 318 24.95 -2.82 -10.57
N LEU A 319 25.24 -3.79 -9.72
CA LEU A 319 24.24 -4.66 -9.13
C LEU A 319 23.49 -3.88 -8.04
N ARG A 320 22.17 -3.79 -8.16
CA ARG A 320 21.32 -3.00 -7.26
C ARG A 320 20.59 -3.84 -6.23
N THR A 321 20.04 -4.98 -6.65
CA THR A 321 19.21 -5.84 -5.80
C THR A 321 19.41 -7.30 -6.15
N ILE A 322 19.05 -8.18 -5.22
CA ILE A 322 19.19 -9.63 -5.34
C ILE A 322 17.92 -10.24 -4.77
N THR A 323 17.21 -11.02 -5.59
CA THR A 323 16.12 -11.87 -5.15
C THR A 323 16.59 -13.32 -5.11
N ILE A 324 16.28 -14.02 -4.03
CA ILE A 324 16.65 -15.41 -3.81
C ILE A 324 15.36 -16.20 -3.67
N ASN A 325 15.10 -17.03 -4.67
CA ASN A 325 13.84 -17.74 -4.82
C ASN A 325 14.13 -19.25 -4.83
N ASN A 326 13.71 -19.95 -3.76
CA ASN A 326 13.93 -21.39 -3.48
C ASN A 326 15.21 -21.71 -2.66
N SER A 327 15.46 -23.00 -2.39
CA SER A 327 16.58 -23.54 -1.61
C SER A 327 17.95 -23.25 -2.26
N ALA A 328 18.44 -22.03 -2.06
CA ALA A 328 19.77 -21.61 -2.44
C ALA A 328 20.52 -21.19 -1.18
N ASP A 329 21.73 -21.73 -0.98
CA ASP A 329 22.67 -21.24 0.02
C ASP A 329 23.47 -20.07 -0.59
N VAL A 330 23.08 -18.86 -0.21
CA VAL A 330 23.68 -17.64 -0.76
C VAL A 330 24.58 -16.97 0.27
N SER A 331 25.83 -16.72 -0.14
CA SER A 331 26.85 -16.02 0.64
C SER A 331 27.05 -14.61 0.12
N ILE A 332 26.77 -13.58 0.93
CA ILE A 332 26.93 -12.18 0.53
C ILE A 332 27.95 -11.47 1.42
N THR A 333 28.91 -10.82 0.77
CA THR A 333 29.99 -10.05 1.41
C THR A 333 30.14 -8.69 0.71
N ASN A 334 30.34 -7.62 1.48
CA ASN A 334 30.55 -6.26 0.96
C ASN A 334 29.51 -5.81 -0.09
N PHE A 335 28.23 -5.90 0.25
CA PHE A 335 27.12 -5.52 -0.62
C PHE A 335 26.26 -4.45 0.04
N SER A 336 25.95 -3.40 -0.72
CA SER A 336 25.07 -2.31 -0.32
C SER A 336 23.90 -2.21 -1.30
N GLY A 337 22.89 -3.03 -1.05
CA GLY A 337 21.63 -2.99 -1.77
C GLY A 337 20.55 -3.80 -1.06
N PRO A 338 19.31 -3.74 -1.54
CA PRO A 338 18.22 -4.55 -1.00
C PRO A 338 18.35 -6.02 -1.41
N ILE A 339 18.03 -6.92 -0.49
CA ILE A 339 17.99 -8.37 -0.70
C ILE A 339 16.58 -8.87 -0.34
N MET A 340 16.00 -9.67 -1.22
CA MET A 340 14.69 -10.30 -1.03
C MET A 340 14.82 -11.81 -0.96
N LEU A 341 14.18 -12.42 0.05
CA LEU A 341 14.17 -13.86 0.27
C LEU A 341 12.73 -14.38 0.20
N PHE A 342 12.48 -15.37 -0.65
CA PHE A 342 11.17 -16.00 -0.81
C PHE A 342 11.23 -17.53 -0.62
N ASN A 343 10.06 -18.15 -0.50
CA ASN A 343 9.89 -19.59 -0.37
C ASN A 343 10.74 -20.18 0.78
N ASN A 344 11.71 -21.03 0.48
CA ASN A 344 12.60 -21.70 1.44
C ASN A 344 14.05 -21.19 1.35
N ALA A 345 14.28 -19.96 0.88
CA ALA A 345 15.62 -19.39 0.75
C ALA A 345 16.38 -19.41 2.08
N ASN A 346 17.67 -19.79 2.05
CA ASN A 346 18.54 -19.86 3.21
C ASN A 346 19.81 -19.05 2.97
N VAL A 347 19.91 -17.88 3.57
CA VAL A 347 20.94 -16.90 3.19
C VAL A 347 21.82 -16.56 4.36
N THR A 348 23.13 -16.59 4.13
CA THR A 348 24.13 -16.14 5.10
C THR A 348 24.86 -14.92 4.58
N ILE A 349 24.79 -13.83 5.33
CA ILE A 349 25.51 -12.59 5.06
C ILE A 349 26.55 -12.44 6.14
N PHE A 350 27.82 -12.30 5.75
CA PHE A 350 28.91 -12.16 6.71
C PHE A 350 29.89 -11.07 6.32
N ASN A 351 30.53 -10.46 7.34
CA ASN A 351 31.59 -9.46 7.16
C ASN A 351 31.19 -8.34 6.18
N ASN A 352 29.95 -7.88 6.25
CA ASN A 352 29.46 -6.82 5.39
C ASN A 352 29.57 -5.49 6.13
N THR A 353 30.47 -4.62 5.67
CA THR A 353 30.56 -3.23 6.12
C THR A 353 29.84 -2.37 5.10
N ILE A 354 28.67 -1.87 5.49
CA ILE A 354 27.84 -1.02 4.65
C ILE A 354 28.43 0.39 4.68
N PRO A 355 28.74 0.98 3.50
CA PRO A 355 29.25 2.34 3.43
C PRO A 355 28.29 3.33 4.08
N GLN A 356 28.81 4.50 4.49
CA GLN A 356 28.03 5.55 5.17
C GLN A 356 26.71 5.92 4.47
N ASN A 357 26.69 5.90 3.12
CA ASN A 357 25.51 6.20 2.29
C ASN A 357 24.93 4.95 1.60
N GLY A 358 25.37 3.76 2.01
CA GLY A 358 24.87 2.50 1.49
C GLY A 358 23.50 2.17 2.10
N ASN A 359 22.53 1.85 1.25
CA ASN A 359 21.26 1.29 1.71
C ASN A 359 21.38 -0.23 1.73
N PHE A 360 21.22 -0.83 2.91
CA PHE A 360 21.07 -2.27 3.06
C PHE A 360 19.73 -2.57 3.72
N ALA A 361 18.91 -3.35 3.04
CA ALA A 361 17.65 -3.84 3.56
C ALA A 361 17.52 -5.32 3.19
N ALA A 362 17.23 -6.17 4.16
CA ALA A 362 16.83 -7.55 3.89
C ALA A 362 15.34 -7.71 4.15
N LEU A 363 14.59 -8.14 3.14
CA LEU A 363 13.17 -8.46 3.24
C LEU A 363 13.01 -9.97 3.12
N CYS A 364 12.47 -10.60 4.16
CA CYS A 364 12.33 -12.05 4.24
C CYS A 364 10.84 -12.39 4.25
N PHE A 365 10.41 -13.23 3.31
CA PHE A 365 9.02 -13.65 3.10
C PHE A 365 8.87 -15.16 3.23
N ASP A 366 7.62 -15.66 3.22
CA ASP A 366 7.30 -17.09 3.26
C ASP A 366 7.98 -17.84 4.43
N ASN A 367 8.78 -18.88 4.13
CA ASN A 367 9.52 -19.70 5.10
C ASN A 367 11.04 -19.45 5.02
N SER A 368 11.46 -18.30 4.46
CA SER A 368 12.87 -17.98 4.28
C SER A 368 13.63 -17.80 5.60
N THR A 369 14.93 -18.06 5.58
CA THR A 369 15.83 -17.90 6.72
C THR A 369 17.01 -17.01 6.35
N LEU A 370 17.21 -15.95 7.13
CA LEU A 370 18.36 -15.06 7.03
C LEU A 370 19.29 -15.26 8.23
N THR A 371 20.58 -15.44 7.98
CA THR A 371 21.64 -15.39 8.99
C THR A 371 22.60 -14.24 8.69
N CYS A 372 22.80 -13.35 9.66
CA CYS A 372 23.72 -12.23 9.59
C CYS A 372 24.84 -12.38 10.62
N GLU A 373 26.10 -12.23 10.18
CA GLU A 373 27.27 -12.29 11.05
C GLU A 373 28.23 -11.12 10.79
N ASN A 374 28.66 -10.41 11.83
CA ASN A 374 29.61 -9.30 11.71
C ASN A 374 29.19 -8.26 10.65
N ILE A 375 27.92 -7.87 10.68
CA ILE A 375 27.37 -6.79 9.83
C ILE A 375 27.56 -5.46 10.54
N SER A 376 28.08 -4.46 9.85
CA SER A 376 28.24 -3.13 10.42
C SER A 376 27.97 -2.05 9.39
N GLN A 377 27.69 -0.83 9.84
CA GLN A 377 27.67 0.36 8.99
C GLN A 377 28.81 1.27 9.39
N GLU A 378 29.46 1.91 8.41
CA GLU A 378 30.33 3.04 8.69
C GLU A 378 29.53 4.17 9.34
N GLN A 379 30.09 4.85 10.35
CA GLN A 379 29.38 5.88 11.12
C GLN A 379 28.70 6.92 10.19
N SER A 380 27.37 6.99 10.27
CA SER A 380 26.56 7.91 9.47
C SER A 380 26.04 9.07 10.32
N PHE A 381 25.93 10.25 9.69
CA PHE A 381 25.19 11.39 10.24
C PHE A 381 23.67 11.25 10.05
N PHE A 382 23.23 10.35 9.15
CA PHE A 382 21.83 10.06 8.86
C PHE A 382 21.45 8.65 9.32
N PRO A 383 20.33 8.47 10.03
CA PRO A 383 19.99 7.21 10.66
C PRO A 383 19.32 6.24 9.66
N ILE A 384 19.99 5.89 8.57
CA ILE A 384 19.55 4.84 7.64
C ILE A 384 20.63 3.77 7.65
N GLY A 385 20.63 2.94 8.68
CA GLY A 385 21.52 1.78 8.74
C GLY A 385 20.90 0.51 8.20
N PRO A 386 21.61 -0.63 8.27
CA PRO A 386 21.08 -1.92 7.86
C PRO A 386 19.74 -2.20 8.54
N CYS A 387 18.73 -2.45 7.71
CA CYS A 387 17.38 -2.79 8.14
C CYS A 387 17.04 -4.23 7.78
N ILE A 388 16.36 -4.93 8.68
CA ILE A 388 15.83 -6.27 8.40
C ILE A 388 14.34 -6.27 8.67
N TYR A 389 13.59 -6.77 7.71
CA TYR A 389 12.14 -6.94 7.76
C TYR A 389 11.82 -8.41 7.50
N THR A 390 11.04 -9.02 8.40
CA THR A 390 10.58 -10.40 8.26
C THR A 390 9.06 -10.44 8.20
N PHE A 391 8.51 -11.23 7.29
CA PHE A 391 7.07 -11.38 7.05
C PHE A 391 6.69 -12.88 7.05
N ASP A 392 5.39 -13.19 7.13
CA ASP A 392 4.82 -14.54 7.12
C ASP A 392 5.41 -15.51 8.17
N ASN A 393 6.15 -16.54 7.75
CA ASN A 393 6.80 -17.53 8.62
C ASN A 393 8.32 -17.43 8.58
N SER A 394 8.87 -16.35 8.00
CA SER A 394 10.30 -16.17 7.81
C SER A 394 11.04 -15.96 9.14
N SER A 395 12.31 -16.31 9.17
CA SER A 395 13.16 -16.29 10.38
C SER A 395 14.46 -15.53 10.14
N ALA A 396 14.94 -14.80 11.15
CA ALA A 396 16.22 -14.08 11.09
C ALA A 396 17.11 -14.38 12.31
N ARG A 397 18.40 -14.59 12.05
CA ARG A 397 19.46 -14.85 13.04
C ARG A 397 20.54 -13.79 12.95
N ILE A 398 20.62 -12.90 13.94
CA ILE A 398 21.58 -11.79 13.97
C ILE A 398 22.66 -12.10 15.00
N LEU A 399 23.88 -12.37 14.53
CA LEU A 399 24.94 -12.98 15.32
C LEU A 399 26.24 -12.17 15.25
N LYS A 400 27.16 -12.50 16.17
CA LYS A 400 28.60 -12.18 16.11
C LYS A 400 28.90 -10.69 15.82
N ASN A 401 28.59 -9.82 16.78
CA ASN A 401 28.89 -8.37 16.73
C ASN A 401 28.24 -7.64 15.54
N SER A 402 27.06 -8.10 15.11
CA SER A 402 26.32 -7.36 14.10
C SER A 402 25.69 -6.10 14.70
N SER A 403 25.64 -5.01 13.94
CA SER A 403 25.00 -3.75 14.30
C SER A 403 23.94 -3.43 13.26
N LEU A 404 22.68 -3.38 13.70
CA LEU A 404 21.53 -3.03 12.85
C LEU A 404 20.91 -1.72 13.32
N TYR A 405 20.42 -0.93 12.37
CA TYR A 405 19.65 0.26 12.69
C TYR A 405 18.21 -0.10 13.03
N ASN A 406 17.55 -0.91 12.19
CA ASN A 406 16.17 -1.33 12.45
C ASN A 406 15.99 -2.83 12.23
N PHE A 407 15.26 -3.48 13.15
CA PHE A 407 14.82 -4.85 13.01
C PHE A 407 13.31 -4.94 13.29
N VAL A 408 12.55 -5.19 12.22
CA VAL A 408 11.09 -5.26 12.23
C VAL A 408 10.66 -6.70 11.96
N ILE A 409 9.82 -7.22 12.85
CA ILE A 409 9.28 -8.57 12.75
C ILE A 409 7.77 -8.49 12.51
N ARG A 410 7.35 -8.93 11.33
CA ARG A 410 5.97 -9.18 10.93
C ARG A 410 5.76 -10.65 10.57
N SER A 411 6.52 -11.54 11.20
CA SER A 411 6.46 -12.98 10.94
C SER A 411 6.24 -13.79 12.21
N SER A 412 5.63 -14.97 12.03
CA SER A 412 5.44 -15.99 13.05
C SER A 412 6.69 -16.86 13.29
N GLY A 413 7.71 -16.70 12.43
CA GLY A 413 8.98 -17.43 12.50
C GLY A 413 9.79 -17.13 13.77
N ILE A 414 10.90 -17.84 13.92
CA ILE A 414 11.74 -17.75 15.13
C ILE A 414 12.90 -16.82 14.86
N HIS A 415 12.96 -15.73 15.62
CA HIS A 415 14.03 -14.74 15.50
C HIS A 415 15.01 -14.84 16.67
N PHE A 416 16.29 -14.72 16.36
CA PHE A 416 17.35 -14.88 17.35
C PHE A 416 18.45 -13.85 17.17
N VAL A 417 18.76 -13.11 18.24
CA VAL A 417 19.81 -12.10 18.28
C VAL A 417 20.80 -12.44 19.38
N TYR A 418 22.08 -12.54 19.01
CA TYR A 418 23.15 -12.91 19.94
C TYR A 418 24.37 -12.03 19.79
N ASN A 419 24.81 -11.46 20.91
CA ASN A 419 26.02 -10.65 21.00
C ASN A 419 26.10 -9.59 19.88
N SER A 420 25.03 -8.81 19.75
CA SER A 420 24.83 -7.84 18.66
C SER A 420 24.18 -6.55 19.19
N SER A 421 24.18 -5.48 18.40
CA SER A 421 23.58 -4.18 18.72
C SER A 421 22.44 -3.86 17.78
N ILE A 422 21.31 -3.41 18.32
CA ILE A 422 20.13 -2.99 17.55
C ILE A 422 19.71 -1.60 18.03
N ASP A 423 19.63 -0.62 17.13
CA ASP A 423 19.18 0.71 17.53
C ASP A 423 17.65 0.74 17.73
N LEU A 424 16.88 0.28 16.76
CA LEU A 424 15.41 0.22 16.80
C LEU A 424 14.93 -1.22 16.65
N PHE A 425 14.16 -1.70 17.64
CA PHE A 425 13.50 -3.00 17.60
C PHE A 425 11.99 -2.84 17.76
N GLY A 426 11.22 -3.44 16.85
CA GLY A 426 9.75 -3.48 16.91
C GLY A 426 9.04 -2.20 16.47
N GLU A 427 9.77 -1.20 15.98
CA GLU A 427 9.19 0.02 15.40
C GLU A 427 8.89 -0.20 13.91
N GLY A 428 7.62 -0.43 13.59
CA GLY A 428 7.10 -0.56 12.22
C GLY A 428 5.99 0.46 11.95
N LEU A 429 5.94 0.98 10.73
CA LEU A 429 5.08 2.12 10.34
C LEU A 429 3.60 1.80 10.04
N ASP A 430 3.10 0.57 10.22
CA ASP A 430 1.76 0.21 9.70
C ASP A 430 0.81 -0.48 10.70
N TYR A 431 -0.47 -0.31 10.37
CA TYR A 431 -1.74 -0.45 11.06
C TYR A 431 -2.17 -1.83 11.59
N GLU A 432 -1.26 -2.80 11.66
CA GLU A 432 -1.63 -4.21 11.90
C GLU A 432 -1.03 -4.78 13.20
N HIS A 433 -1.77 -5.69 13.83
CA HIS A 433 -1.39 -6.34 15.09
C HIS A 433 -0.26 -7.35 14.85
N LEU A 434 0.97 -6.94 15.15
CA LEU A 434 2.16 -7.77 14.95
C LEU A 434 2.45 -8.62 16.18
N ILE A 435 2.30 -9.94 16.06
CA ILE A 435 2.85 -10.87 17.06
C ILE A 435 4.34 -11.06 16.77
N THR A 436 5.20 -10.44 17.56
CA THR A 436 6.65 -10.63 17.45
C THR A 436 7.14 -11.75 18.36
N ASN A 437 8.00 -12.64 17.84
CA ASN A 437 8.64 -13.72 18.61
C ASN A 437 10.17 -13.71 18.42
N ALA A 438 10.88 -12.97 19.26
CA ALA A 438 12.33 -12.87 19.19
C ALA A 438 13.02 -13.18 20.53
N THR A 439 14.18 -13.84 20.45
CA THR A 439 15.07 -14.06 21.60
C THR A 439 16.37 -13.28 21.43
N PHE A 440 16.65 -12.39 22.38
CA PHE A 440 17.87 -11.59 22.48
C PHE A 440 18.73 -12.11 23.63
N ILE A 441 20.01 -12.34 23.38
CA ILE A 441 20.97 -12.79 24.39
C ILE A 441 22.26 -11.95 24.30
N ASN A 442 22.75 -11.46 25.44
CA ASN A 442 24.00 -10.70 25.54
C ASN A 442 24.09 -9.54 24.54
N SER A 443 22.97 -8.85 24.28
CA SER A 443 22.85 -7.86 23.20
C SER A 443 22.50 -6.48 23.73
N THR A 444 22.83 -5.43 22.98
CA THR A 444 22.48 -4.05 23.31
C THR A 444 21.33 -3.59 22.42
N ILE A 445 20.33 -2.95 23.02
CA ILE A 445 19.19 -2.38 22.32
C ILE A 445 19.03 -0.92 22.75
N VAL A 446 18.96 0.02 21.80
CA VAL A 446 18.71 1.43 22.14
C VAL A 446 17.23 1.63 22.43
N ASN A 447 16.34 1.36 21.47
CA ASN A 447 14.89 1.44 21.65
C ASN A 447 14.23 0.10 21.33
N ALA A 448 13.51 -0.45 22.29
CA ALA A 448 12.68 -1.64 22.14
C ALA A 448 11.21 -1.26 22.30
N THR A 449 10.42 -1.45 21.24
CA THR A 449 8.99 -1.10 21.17
C THR A 449 8.18 -2.38 21.02
N LEU A 450 7.46 -2.77 22.09
CA LEU A 450 6.82 -4.08 22.18
C LEU A 450 5.33 -3.95 22.48
N LEU A 451 4.51 -4.70 21.74
CA LEU A 451 3.11 -4.93 22.08
C LEU A 451 3.02 -5.92 23.25
N GLY A 452 1.89 -5.93 23.97
CA GLY A 452 1.67 -6.85 25.09
C GLY A 452 1.54 -8.30 24.65
N SER A 453 1.04 -8.54 23.43
CA SER A 453 0.89 -9.86 22.81
C SER A 453 2.22 -10.46 22.33
N SER A 454 3.28 -9.66 22.28
CA SER A 454 4.61 -10.07 21.80
C SER A 454 5.33 -11.04 22.75
N LYS A 455 5.77 -12.20 22.24
CA LYS A 455 6.50 -13.25 22.99
C LYS A 455 8.02 -13.05 22.97
N ASN A 456 8.48 -11.83 23.24
CA ASN A 456 9.90 -11.53 23.20
C ASN A 456 10.62 -11.99 24.47
N LYS A 457 11.85 -12.46 24.33
CA LYS A 457 12.71 -12.88 25.43
C LYS A 457 14.04 -12.15 25.39
N PHE A 458 14.41 -11.48 26.47
CA PHE A 458 15.71 -10.81 26.62
C PHE A 458 16.50 -11.43 27.78
N VAL A 459 17.74 -11.83 27.52
CA VAL A 459 18.64 -12.46 28.50
C VAL A 459 19.98 -11.74 28.52
N ASN A 460 20.36 -11.18 29.67
CA ASN A 460 21.62 -10.45 29.85
C ASN A 460 21.81 -9.30 28.83
N CYS A 461 20.75 -8.61 28.45
CA CYS A 461 20.77 -7.49 27.52
C CYS A 461 20.92 -6.15 28.24
N SER A 462 21.45 -5.15 27.53
CA SER A 462 21.39 -3.75 27.93
C SER A 462 20.38 -3.01 27.06
N ILE A 463 19.30 -2.50 27.64
CA ILE A 463 18.24 -1.79 26.93
C ILE A 463 18.22 -0.34 27.42
N THR A 464 18.34 0.63 26.49
CA THR A 464 18.28 2.04 26.88
C THR A 464 16.83 2.44 27.15
N ASN A 465 15.92 2.29 26.19
CA ASN A 465 14.50 2.56 26.35
C ASN A 465 13.67 1.32 26.00
N LEU A 466 12.88 0.86 26.96
CA LEU A 466 11.89 -0.20 26.79
C LEU A 466 10.48 0.41 26.82
N PHE A 467 9.80 0.38 25.69
CA PHE A 467 8.41 0.76 25.50
C PHE A 467 7.57 -0.51 25.46
N GLU A 468 6.70 -0.70 26.45
CA GLU A 468 5.96 -1.95 26.63
C GLU A 468 4.45 -1.75 26.59
N GLY A 469 3.78 -2.72 25.95
CA GLY A 469 2.34 -2.80 25.88
C GLY A 469 1.70 -3.79 26.85
N VAL A 470 0.38 -3.72 26.99
CA VAL A 470 -0.44 -4.70 27.73
C VAL A 470 -1.65 -5.09 26.88
N VAL A 471 -1.98 -6.38 26.88
CA VAL A 471 -3.23 -6.89 26.28
C VAL A 471 -4.30 -6.94 27.35
N PHE A 472 -5.46 -6.37 27.04
CA PHE A 472 -6.73 -6.55 27.76
C PHE A 472 -7.55 -7.57 26.96
N ALA A 473 -7.63 -8.80 27.49
CA ALA A 473 -8.06 -9.97 26.72
C ALA A 473 -9.50 -10.42 27.01
N SER A 474 -10.07 -10.03 28.15
CA SER A 474 -11.49 -10.24 28.46
C SER A 474 -11.95 -9.38 29.63
N GLY A 475 -13.26 -9.17 29.73
CA GLY A 475 -13.93 -8.56 30.88
C GLY A 475 -14.11 -7.05 30.79
N THR A 476 -14.35 -6.42 31.94
CA THR A 476 -14.57 -4.97 32.08
C THR A 476 -13.48 -4.38 32.96
N LEU A 477 -12.61 -3.58 32.36
CA LEU A 477 -11.40 -3.05 32.97
C LEU A 477 -11.38 -1.52 32.89
N THR A 478 -10.71 -0.89 33.85
CA THR A 478 -10.48 0.55 33.88
C THR A 478 -8.99 0.81 34.04
N LEU A 479 -8.44 1.67 33.19
CA LEU A 479 -7.09 2.20 33.29
C LEU A 479 -7.15 3.68 33.65
N ASN A 480 -6.40 4.08 34.67
CA ASN A 480 -6.16 5.48 35.00
C ASN A 480 -4.73 5.64 35.55
N THR A 481 -4.38 6.85 35.99
CA THR A 481 -3.05 7.16 36.57
C THR A 481 -2.69 6.33 37.81
N SER A 482 -3.67 5.72 38.49
CA SER A 482 -3.45 4.85 39.65
C SER A 482 -3.23 3.38 39.28
N GLY A 483 -3.45 2.98 38.02
CA GLY A 483 -3.22 1.62 37.52
C GLY A 483 -4.43 1.00 36.82
N ILE A 484 -4.45 -0.34 36.78
CA ILE A 484 -5.50 -1.16 36.14
C ILE A 484 -6.43 -1.72 37.22
N PHE A 485 -7.74 -1.58 37.02
CA PHE A 485 -8.80 -2.02 37.93
C PHE A 485 -9.91 -2.76 37.17
N GLY A 486 -10.78 -3.46 37.88
CA GLY A 486 -11.97 -4.11 37.31
C GLY A 486 -11.91 -5.63 37.35
N SER A 487 -12.82 -6.27 36.60
CA SER A 487 -12.96 -7.72 36.51
C SER A 487 -12.67 -8.17 35.09
N GLY A 488 -11.50 -8.76 34.87
CA GLY A 488 -11.06 -9.20 33.56
C GLY A 488 -9.65 -9.77 33.59
N THR A 489 -9.12 -10.12 32.42
CA THR A 489 -7.76 -10.61 32.28
C THR A 489 -6.94 -9.65 31.43
N TYR A 490 -5.73 -9.37 31.90
CA TYR A 490 -4.73 -8.63 31.14
C TYR A 490 -3.36 -9.28 31.30
N TYR A 491 -2.49 -9.15 30.29
CA TYR A 491 -1.17 -9.75 30.30
C TYR A 491 -0.15 -8.98 29.45
N ASN A 492 1.12 -9.28 29.69
CA ASN A 492 2.25 -8.95 28.83
C ASN A 492 3.10 -10.22 28.70
N GLN A 493 3.45 -10.61 27.47
CA GLN A 493 4.16 -11.88 27.19
C GLN A 493 5.69 -11.73 27.10
N THR A 494 6.24 -10.54 27.32
CA THR A 494 7.67 -10.28 27.28
C THR A 494 8.38 -10.85 28.52
N LEU A 495 9.45 -11.62 28.29
CA LEU A 495 10.27 -12.24 29.33
C LEU A 495 11.62 -11.52 29.46
N LEU A 496 11.91 -10.99 30.66
CA LEU A 496 13.16 -10.30 30.98
C LEU A 496 13.96 -11.09 32.02
N ILE A 497 15.18 -11.52 31.67
CA ILE A 497 16.08 -12.27 32.55
C ILE A 497 17.43 -11.54 32.63
N ASN A 498 17.80 -11.06 33.81
CA ASN A 498 19.10 -10.42 34.08
C ASN A 498 19.46 -9.25 33.15
N ASN A 499 18.48 -8.45 32.72
CA ASN A 499 18.72 -7.31 31.84
C ASN A 499 18.99 -6.02 32.63
N THR A 500 19.78 -5.14 32.05
CA THR A 500 19.91 -3.74 32.49
C THR A 500 18.99 -2.89 31.63
N ILE A 501 18.02 -2.20 32.24
CA ILE A 501 17.09 -1.31 31.54
C ILE A 501 17.25 0.10 32.11
N THR A 502 17.57 1.08 31.27
CA THR A 502 17.77 2.47 31.71
C THR A 502 16.42 3.17 31.91
N THR A 503 15.54 3.08 30.91
CA THR A 503 14.20 3.66 30.93
C THR A 503 13.17 2.60 30.55
N ARG A 504 12.08 2.49 31.33
CA ARG A 504 10.95 1.60 31.05
C ARG A 504 9.66 2.41 31.05
N ILE A 505 8.92 2.38 29.94
CA ILE A 505 7.76 3.22 29.68
C ILE A 505 6.61 2.31 29.26
N PHE A 506 5.47 2.46 29.92
CA PHE A 506 4.22 1.88 29.47
C PHE A 506 3.59 2.80 28.42
N ASP A 507 3.43 2.31 27.20
CA ASP A 507 2.99 3.13 26.07
C ASP A 507 2.07 2.42 25.06
N GLY A 508 1.86 1.10 25.21
CA GLY A 508 1.03 0.30 24.29
C GLY A 508 -0.17 -0.35 24.98
N ILE A 509 -1.32 -0.35 24.31
CA ILE A 509 -2.52 -1.05 24.77
C ILE A 509 -3.13 -1.84 23.61
N GLU A 510 -3.45 -3.10 23.85
CA GLU A 510 -4.24 -3.94 22.95
C GLU A 510 -5.57 -4.30 23.63
N VAL A 511 -6.70 -3.98 23.00
CA VAL A 511 -8.05 -4.33 23.46
C VAL A 511 -8.68 -5.28 22.45
N LEU A 512 -8.88 -6.53 22.85
CA LEU A 512 -9.24 -7.62 21.93
C LEU A 512 -10.56 -8.28 22.33
N GLY A 513 -11.17 -9.00 21.37
CA GLY A 513 -12.38 -9.80 21.61
C GLY A 513 -13.56 -8.97 22.10
N ASP A 514 -14.26 -9.45 23.13
CA ASP A 514 -15.43 -8.81 23.75
C ASP A 514 -15.06 -7.88 24.92
N THR A 515 -13.79 -7.51 25.05
CA THR A 515 -13.28 -6.72 26.18
C THR A 515 -13.85 -5.30 26.17
N SER A 516 -14.22 -4.82 27.36
CA SER A 516 -14.56 -3.42 27.60
C SER A 516 -13.47 -2.74 28.45
N LEU A 517 -12.77 -1.76 27.86
CA LEU A 517 -11.76 -0.96 28.54
C LEU A 517 -12.24 0.49 28.65
N THR A 518 -12.20 1.04 29.86
CA THR A 518 -12.36 2.48 30.12
C THR A 518 -11.02 3.10 30.49
N ILE A 519 -10.59 4.15 29.79
CA ILE A 519 -9.38 4.93 30.10
C ILE A 519 -9.82 6.32 30.58
N ASN A 520 -9.53 6.64 31.84
CA ASN A 520 -9.93 7.92 32.45
C ASN A 520 -8.71 8.64 33.03
N ASP A 521 -8.68 9.96 32.84
CA ASP A 521 -7.72 10.87 33.48
C ASP A 521 -6.28 10.40 33.28
N PHE A 522 -5.92 10.08 32.02
CA PHE A 522 -4.63 9.53 31.66
C PHE A 522 -3.85 10.51 30.76
N ASP A 523 -2.91 11.23 31.36
CA ASP A 523 -2.19 12.34 30.72
C ASP A 523 -0.98 11.92 29.87
N ARG A 524 -0.71 10.62 29.74
CA ARG A 524 0.38 10.10 28.91
C ARG A 524 -0.15 9.62 27.58
N GLU A 525 0.56 9.96 26.52
CA GLU A 525 0.22 9.50 25.18
C GLU A 525 0.34 7.97 25.07
N LEU A 526 -0.80 7.32 24.81
CA LEU A 526 -0.89 5.88 24.57
C LEU A 526 -0.99 5.57 23.08
N ARG A 527 -0.39 4.45 22.69
CA ARG A 527 -0.63 3.80 21.40
C ARG A 527 -1.61 2.66 21.60
N ILE A 528 -2.76 2.76 20.97
CA ILE A 528 -3.89 1.87 21.25
C ILE A 528 -4.24 1.09 20.00
N PHE A 529 -4.36 -0.22 20.16
CA PHE A 529 -4.90 -1.13 19.18
C PHE A 529 -6.19 -1.73 19.72
N SER A 530 -7.30 -1.59 18.99
CA SER A 530 -8.63 -2.11 19.34
C SER A 530 -9.13 -2.94 18.17
N ALA A 531 -9.49 -4.19 18.40
CA ALA A 531 -9.97 -5.07 17.33
C ALA A 531 -11.16 -5.92 17.77
N ASP A 532 -11.70 -6.67 16.81
CA ASP A 532 -12.84 -7.58 16.96
C ASP A 532 -14.10 -6.84 17.43
N GLU A 533 -14.74 -7.25 18.52
CA GLU A 533 -15.96 -6.62 19.06
C GLU A 533 -15.66 -5.73 20.28
N SER A 534 -14.40 -5.30 20.44
CA SER A 534 -13.94 -4.59 21.63
C SER A 534 -14.64 -3.24 21.82
N LEU A 535 -14.79 -2.85 23.08
CA LEU A 535 -15.34 -1.55 23.48
C LEU A 535 -14.28 -0.74 24.22
N LEU A 536 -13.83 0.34 23.60
CA LEU A 536 -12.91 1.31 24.20
C LEU A 536 -13.66 2.60 24.52
N LEU A 537 -13.66 2.99 25.80
CA LEU A 537 -14.16 4.29 26.25
C LEU A 537 -12.99 5.11 26.78
N MET A 538 -12.80 6.34 26.29
CA MET A 538 -11.77 7.25 26.78
C MET A 538 -12.37 8.58 27.22
N HIS A 539 -11.95 9.04 28.40
CA HIS A 539 -12.34 10.32 28.96
C HIS A 539 -11.15 11.07 29.55
N ASN A 540 -11.06 12.39 29.31
CA ASN A 540 -10.02 13.27 29.87
C ASN A 540 -8.60 12.68 29.70
N SER A 541 -8.27 12.23 28.50
CA SER A 541 -7.04 11.46 28.28
C SER A 541 -6.36 11.88 26.98
N THR A 542 -5.05 11.62 26.90
CA THR A 542 -4.25 11.85 25.70
C THR A 542 -3.89 10.53 25.01
N PHE A 543 -3.79 10.53 23.69
CA PHE A 543 -3.32 9.37 22.93
C PHE A 543 -2.37 9.78 21.81
N SER A 544 -1.32 8.99 21.62
CA SER A 544 -0.49 9.10 20.43
C SER A 544 -1.27 8.55 19.24
N SER A 545 -1.84 7.35 19.41
CA SER A 545 -2.51 6.63 18.34
C SER A 545 -3.70 5.79 18.77
N ILE A 546 -4.68 5.66 17.88
CA ILE A 546 -5.73 4.64 17.96
C ILE A 546 -5.83 3.93 16.61
N ASN A 547 -5.65 2.61 16.61
CA ASN A 547 -5.95 1.72 15.50
C ASN A 547 -7.16 0.87 15.86
N ALA A 548 -8.30 1.11 15.22
CA ALA A 548 -9.54 0.41 15.47
C ALA A 548 -9.95 -0.40 14.23
N LEU A 549 -9.96 -1.73 14.35
CA LEU A 549 -10.26 -2.66 13.26
C LEU A 549 -11.55 -3.45 13.52
N ASN A 550 -12.07 -4.11 12.49
CA ASN A 550 -13.25 -4.99 12.55
C ASN A 550 -14.47 -4.28 13.18
N LEU A 551 -15.17 -4.92 14.11
CA LEU A 551 -16.38 -4.40 14.75
C LEU A 551 -16.11 -3.55 16.01
N SER A 552 -14.87 -3.10 16.20
CA SER A 552 -14.47 -2.39 17.42
C SER A 552 -15.18 -1.04 17.54
N LYS A 553 -15.50 -0.66 18.77
CA LYS A 553 -16.24 0.56 19.09
C LYS A 553 -15.41 1.41 20.02
N VAL A 554 -15.05 2.60 19.53
CA VAL A 554 -14.27 3.59 20.28
C VAL A 554 -15.16 4.80 20.57
N THR A 555 -15.29 5.14 21.85
CA THR A 555 -15.94 6.36 22.30
C THR A 555 -14.92 7.24 23.01
N ILE A 556 -14.78 8.49 22.58
CA ILE A 556 -13.87 9.46 23.19
C ILE A 556 -14.62 10.71 23.66
N SER A 557 -14.14 11.31 24.74
CA SER A 557 -14.72 12.54 25.31
C SER A 557 -13.68 13.36 26.03
N ASN A 558 -13.56 14.64 25.67
CA ASN A 558 -12.53 15.54 26.21
C ASN A 558 -11.11 14.96 26.06
N CYS A 559 -10.79 14.45 24.87
CA CYS A 559 -9.51 13.82 24.57
C CYS A 559 -8.70 14.66 23.57
N THR A 560 -7.38 14.57 23.67
CA THR A 560 -6.46 15.11 22.66
C THR A 560 -5.60 14.01 22.09
N GLY A 561 -5.42 13.97 20.77
CA GLY A 561 -4.56 12.95 20.18
C GLY A 561 -3.96 13.31 18.84
N SER A 562 -2.91 12.57 18.47
CA SER A 562 -2.15 12.83 17.24
C SER A 562 -2.78 12.16 16.02
N TRP A 563 -3.04 10.86 16.07
CA TRP A 563 -3.60 10.16 14.92
C TRP A 563 -4.56 9.04 15.31
N ALA A 564 -5.55 8.78 14.47
CA ALA A 564 -6.47 7.65 14.65
C ALA A 564 -6.89 7.06 13.31
N VAL A 565 -6.97 5.73 13.24
CA VAL A 565 -7.37 4.97 12.05
C VAL A 565 -8.49 4.00 12.39
N PHE A 566 -9.54 4.03 11.56
CA PHE A 566 -10.73 3.18 11.69
C PHE A 566 -10.95 2.41 10.39
N LYS A 567 -10.94 1.07 10.44
CA LYS A 567 -11.07 0.17 9.29
C LYS A 567 -12.07 -0.98 9.57
N ASP A 568 -12.66 -1.52 8.52
CA ASP A 568 -13.42 -2.79 8.48
C ASP A 568 -14.68 -2.83 9.38
N ASN A 569 -15.52 -1.80 9.29
CA ASN A 569 -16.74 -1.55 10.11
C ASN A 569 -16.52 -0.98 11.53
N SER A 570 -15.29 -0.58 11.88
CA SER A 570 -15.05 -0.02 13.20
C SER A 570 -15.72 1.35 13.34
N THR A 571 -16.07 1.71 14.58
CA THR A 571 -16.87 2.91 14.86
C THR A 571 -16.16 3.84 15.83
N LEU A 572 -16.06 5.12 15.46
CA LEU A 572 -15.68 6.22 16.35
C LEU A 572 -16.90 7.06 16.72
N THR A 573 -17.09 7.29 18.00
CA THR A 573 -18.02 8.31 18.51
C THR A 573 -17.26 9.29 19.39
N SER A 574 -17.29 10.59 19.05
CA SER A 574 -16.75 11.66 19.88
C SER A 574 -17.89 12.55 20.37
N ASN A 575 -18.17 12.51 21.66
CA ASN A 575 -19.36 13.17 22.21
C ASN A 575 -19.11 14.62 22.65
N GLN A 576 -17.88 15.02 23.02
CA GLN A 576 -17.58 16.37 23.53
C GLN A 576 -16.09 16.75 23.40
N ASN A 577 -15.80 17.99 22.99
CA ASN A 577 -14.52 18.70 23.16
C ASN A 577 -13.25 17.88 22.85
N CYS A 578 -13.19 17.22 21.69
CA CYS A 578 -12.00 16.50 21.27
C CYS A 578 -11.13 17.34 20.32
N SER A 579 -9.81 17.24 20.45
CA SER A 579 -8.84 17.83 19.51
C SER A 579 -7.93 16.75 18.96
N ILE A 580 -8.13 16.34 17.72
CA ILE A 580 -7.37 15.27 17.08
C ILE A 580 -6.64 15.82 15.87
N TYR A 581 -5.34 15.59 15.75
CA TYR A 581 -4.60 16.11 14.61
C TYR A 581 -5.04 15.41 13.31
N GLN A 582 -5.03 14.07 13.25
CA GLN A 582 -5.42 13.32 12.06
C GLN A 582 -6.38 12.16 12.37
N ILE A 583 -7.41 12.00 11.53
CA ILE A 583 -8.25 10.80 11.49
C ILE A 583 -8.29 10.26 10.06
N SER A 584 -8.09 8.96 9.90
CA SER A 584 -8.32 8.26 8.64
C SER A 584 -9.38 7.17 8.83
N ILE A 585 -10.32 7.08 7.90
CA ILE A 585 -11.40 6.08 7.92
C ILE A 585 -11.41 5.34 6.60
N TYR A 586 -11.45 4.01 6.69
CA TYR A 586 -11.36 3.05 5.59
C TYR A 586 -12.48 2.01 5.69
N ASN A 587 -12.87 1.40 4.57
CA ASN A 587 -13.65 0.15 4.48
C ASN A 587 -14.81 0.03 5.48
N TYR A 588 -15.93 0.69 5.21
CA TYR A 588 -17.13 0.61 6.08
C TYR A 588 -17.00 1.25 7.47
N GLY A 589 -15.88 1.91 7.76
CA GLY A 589 -15.70 2.65 9.00
C GLY A 589 -16.78 3.72 9.20
N LYS A 590 -17.18 3.92 10.46
CA LYS A 590 -18.22 4.89 10.84
C LYS A 590 -17.69 5.88 11.84
N MET A 591 -18.04 7.15 11.66
CA MET A 591 -17.64 8.19 12.60
C MET A 591 -18.76 9.19 12.85
N THR A 592 -18.93 9.54 14.13
CA THR A 592 -19.70 10.72 14.53
C THR A 592 -18.85 11.59 15.45
N ILE A 593 -18.67 12.86 15.11
CA ILE A 593 -17.98 13.84 15.96
C ILE A 593 -18.91 15.00 16.25
N GLU A 594 -19.09 15.28 17.54
CA GLU A 594 -19.79 16.45 18.05
C GLU A 594 -18.81 17.37 18.78
N ASN A 595 -18.84 18.66 18.45
CA ASN A 595 -18.05 19.71 19.13
C ASN A 595 -16.53 19.42 19.16
N GLY A 596 -15.96 18.98 18.03
CA GLY A 596 -14.53 18.64 17.90
C GLY A 596 -13.70 19.67 17.13
N THR A 597 -12.38 19.52 17.19
CA THR A 597 -11.41 20.19 16.31
C THR A 597 -10.48 19.15 15.67
N LEU A 598 -10.36 19.19 14.34
CA LEU A 598 -9.52 18.29 13.55
C LEU A 598 -8.56 19.09 12.65
N SER A 599 -7.31 18.64 12.52
CA SER A 599 -6.42 19.22 11.49
C SER A 599 -6.62 18.53 10.14
N TYR A 600 -6.80 17.21 10.11
CA TYR A 600 -6.92 16.47 8.87
C TYR A 600 -7.86 15.26 9.02
N LEU A 601 -8.76 15.11 8.05
CA LEU A 601 -9.68 13.98 7.94
C LEU A 601 -9.54 13.35 6.56
N SER A 602 -9.07 12.10 6.51
CA SER A 602 -8.98 11.28 5.29
C SER A 602 -10.10 10.24 5.27
N LEU A 603 -10.84 10.22 4.18
CA LEU A 603 -12.04 9.43 4.00
C LEU A 603 -11.89 8.54 2.76
N GLU A 604 -11.94 7.22 2.95
CA GLU A 604 -11.71 6.21 1.91
C GLU A 604 -12.69 5.03 2.04
N ASP A 605 -13.43 4.72 0.97
CA ASP A 605 -14.24 3.50 0.76
C ASP A 605 -15.30 3.05 1.80
N LYS A 606 -16.54 3.07 1.32
CA LYS A 606 -17.80 2.60 1.98
C LYS A 606 -18.08 3.20 3.35
N ILE A 607 -17.64 4.41 3.63
CA ILE A 607 -17.70 5.05 4.96
C ILE A 607 -19.01 5.80 5.24
N ASN A 608 -19.29 6.02 6.53
CA ASN A 608 -20.38 6.91 6.96
C ASN A 608 -19.91 7.84 8.07
N VAL A 609 -19.87 9.15 7.78
CA VAL A 609 -19.30 10.17 8.65
C VAL A 609 -20.29 11.30 8.88
N THR A 610 -20.50 11.64 10.15
CA THR A 610 -21.27 12.81 10.56
C THR A 610 -20.39 13.74 11.40
N LEU A 611 -20.27 14.99 10.98
CA LEU A 611 -19.61 16.08 11.69
C LEU A 611 -20.67 17.08 12.13
N ASN A 612 -20.73 17.36 13.43
CA ASN A 612 -21.66 18.33 14.00
C ASN A 612 -20.91 19.34 14.87
N ALA A 613 -21.15 20.64 14.66
CA ALA A 613 -20.50 21.72 15.40
C ALA A 613 -18.96 21.58 15.48
N THR A 614 -18.34 21.10 14.40
CA THR A 614 -16.93 20.68 14.38
C THR A 614 -16.09 21.61 13.52
N LYS A 615 -14.85 21.87 13.96
CA LYS A 615 -13.86 22.63 13.17
C LYS A 615 -12.89 21.66 12.50
N VAL A 616 -12.70 21.76 11.20
CA VAL A 616 -11.75 20.90 10.46
C VAL A 616 -10.88 21.74 9.54
N ASN A 617 -9.55 21.60 9.62
CA ASN A 617 -8.68 22.33 8.70
C ASN A 617 -8.71 21.72 7.28
N MET A 618 -8.69 20.40 7.16
CA MET A 618 -8.76 19.75 5.85
C MET A 618 -9.54 18.45 5.89
N ILE A 619 -10.49 18.30 4.96
CA ILE A 619 -11.15 17.05 4.65
C ILE A 619 -10.73 16.64 3.24
N GLN A 620 -10.21 15.43 3.11
CA GLN A 620 -9.90 14.81 1.84
C GLN A 620 -10.73 13.55 1.67
N ILE A 621 -11.46 13.49 0.54
CA ILE A 621 -12.31 12.34 0.21
C ILE A 621 -11.78 11.66 -1.05
N ARG A 622 -11.63 10.35 -0.96
CA ARG A 622 -11.35 9.45 -2.07
C ARG A 622 -12.40 8.34 -1.99
N GLY A 623 -13.28 8.23 -2.96
CA GLY A 623 -14.25 7.14 -3.00
C GLY A 623 -14.12 6.37 -4.30
N HIS A 624 -14.15 5.05 -4.23
CA HIS A 624 -14.29 4.18 -5.39
C HIS A 624 -15.69 4.13 -5.98
N GLN A 625 -16.73 4.59 -5.27
CA GLN A 625 -18.08 4.79 -5.79
C GLN A 625 -18.70 6.08 -5.25
N ALA A 626 -19.72 6.60 -5.95
CA ALA A 626 -20.58 7.63 -5.37
C ALA A 626 -21.18 7.11 -4.04
N SER A 627 -21.83 5.95 -4.04
CA SER A 627 -22.40 5.32 -2.83
C SER A 627 -21.38 4.90 -1.75
N ASP A 628 -20.08 4.96 -2.03
CA ASP A 628 -19.04 4.51 -1.11
C ASP A 628 -18.75 5.51 0.01
N TYR A 629 -19.38 6.67 0.05
CA TYR A 629 -19.29 7.46 1.25
C TYR A 629 -20.56 8.25 1.49
N ALA A 630 -20.81 8.54 2.76
CA ALA A 630 -21.77 9.56 3.15
C ALA A 630 -21.08 10.48 4.15
N LEU A 631 -20.77 11.70 3.72
CA LEU A 631 -20.27 12.74 4.62
C LEU A 631 -21.38 13.76 4.87
N LYS A 632 -21.79 13.88 6.13
CA LYS A 632 -22.76 14.87 6.59
C LYS A 632 -22.08 15.89 7.49
N ILE A 633 -22.20 17.16 7.15
CA ILE A 633 -21.56 18.27 7.86
C ILE A 633 -22.64 19.26 8.29
N TYR A 634 -22.78 19.44 9.60
CA TYR A 634 -23.76 20.32 10.23
C TYR A 634 -23.06 21.35 11.12
N ASP A 635 -23.49 22.61 11.03
CA ASP A 635 -23.08 23.69 11.93
C ASP A 635 -21.56 23.83 12.12
N SER A 636 -20.77 23.49 11.09
CA SER A 636 -19.32 23.28 11.19
C SER A 636 -18.52 24.34 10.44
N ILE A 637 -17.22 24.42 10.74
CA ILE A 637 -16.27 25.32 10.06
C ILE A 637 -15.17 24.47 9.42
N ILE A 638 -15.13 24.47 8.09
CA ILE A 638 -14.17 23.70 7.31
C ILE A 638 -13.25 24.66 6.55
N GLN A 639 -11.94 24.58 6.79
CA GLN A 639 -10.99 25.42 6.05
C GLN A 639 -10.83 24.92 4.60
N SER A 640 -10.69 23.62 4.39
CA SER A 640 -10.54 23.01 3.06
C SER A 640 -11.35 21.72 2.93
N LEU A 641 -12.25 21.63 1.93
CA LEU A 641 -12.97 20.41 1.57
C LEU A 641 -12.59 19.98 0.15
N TRP A 642 -11.90 18.84 0.04
CA TRP A 642 -11.36 18.32 -1.22
C TRP A 642 -12.02 16.99 -1.56
N VAL A 643 -12.96 17.03 -2.51
CA VAL A 643 -13.57 15.83 -3.08
C VAL A 643 -12.82 15.47 -4.36
N LEU A 644 -11.81 14.59 -4.22
CA LEU A 644 -10.82 14.41 -5.28
C LEU A 644 -11.26 13.38 -6.31
N ASN A 645 -11.86 12.26 -5.92
CA ASN A 645 -12.32 11.23 -6.84
C ASN A 645 -13.73 10.77 -6.45
N TRP A 646 -14.55 10.57 -7.46
CA TRP A 646 -15.66 9.63 -7.47
C TRP A 646 -15.14 8.38 -8.19
N GLY A 647 -15.66 7.18 -7.97
CA GLY A 647 -15.32 6.00 -8.78
C GLY A 647 -16.58 5.23 -9.18
N ASN A 648 -16.47 4.12 -9.89
CA ASN A 648 -17.46 3.04 -9.94
C ASN A 648 -16.64 1.73 -9.86
N CYS A 649 -17.19 0.65 -9.29
CA CYS A 649 -16.68 -0.72 -9.45
C CYS A 649 -17.80 -1.60 -10.00
#